data_AF-A0A9E1QC89-F1
#
_entry.id   AF-A0A9E1QC89-F1
#
_cell.length_a   1.000
_cell.length_b   1.000
_cell.length_c   1.000
_cell.angle_alpha   90.00
_cell.angle_beta   90.00
_cell.angle_gamma   90.00
#
_symmetry.space_group_name_H-M   'P 1'
#
loop_
_entity.id
_entity.type
_entity.pdbx_description
1 polymer ?
#
loop_
_entity_poly.entity_id
_entity_poly.type
_entity_poly.pdbx_seq_one_letter_code
_entity_poly.pdbx_strand_id
1 'polypeptide(L)'
;MSKTVNKLYKHNATIYKVILFLITAVAIVYLFPKGGQFKYEFTKGKPWQYDNLYAPFDFAIDKSEEEITEEIKNIEVAAKLYFEFNKEIVAEVKDAYQLRTSFLQENDSLGKNDLESAILIGNSIIESVYNNGFIEATSQGIVSDKNSIITLKVDNQVQDIIYNNLLSSKDVFELIKKSLGEQPYNYSQNINLSILSEIIKPNVSYDNEFTQKVIEESINEISLSRGKVSYGELIILKGDIVEGKKMDILYSLKGQSESKLWTNANYYWIVLGYTILVSLALLMLLLFLHKYRKEIFDNNTKVTFIFFNVSFMILIQTLVIKYNSDYLYVVPLSILPIILKAFFDARLGLFTHVLTVLLLGFIVPDSFEFIYLHIIAGIVTILTVSELHKRANLFISIGQITLIYMITYLAFSIIKEGNASQINWEYLMMFGANGLLSFLSLFFIYAYEKIFGLVSDVTLLELSSTNTKLLKELNEKAPGTFQHSMQVANLAEAAANEIGANSMLVRTGALYHDIGKILNPMYFIENQSTGVNPHNDLSPSDSAKIITDHVIKGIELAKQYSLPDRIIDFIRTHHGTSLVYYFYVKEQEQSPEEEVDIKKFQYKGPIPFSRETAILMICDAAEAASKSLQQPSAQSIDDLINKIVEKQKLDNQFINSDITFSEIEKIKKVIKRKLMNIYHVRVEYPD
;
A
#
# COMPACT_ATOMS: atom_id res chain seq x y z
N MET A 1 -4.28 -49.06 -0.84
CA MET A 1 -3.86 -47.76 -1.37
C MET A 1 -4.86 -47.11 -2.34
N SER A 2 -5.66 -47.83 -3.15
CA SER A 2 -6.54 -47.19 -4.17
C SER A 2 -7.77 -46.44 -3.62
N LYS A 3 -8.40 -46.87 -2.52
CA LYS A 3 -9.57 -46.18 -1.93
C LYS A 3 -9.20 -44.82 -1.31
N THR A 4 -8.04 -44.72 -0.67
CA THR A 4 -7.56 -43.47 -0.05
C THR A 4 -7.20 -42.43 -1.11
N VAL A 5 -6.50 -42.86 -2.16
CA VAL A 5 -6.13 -42.00 -3.30
C VAL A 5 -7.36 -41.53 -4.06
N ASN A 6 -8.34 -42.40 -4.35
CA ASN A 6 -9.60 -41.97 -4.98
C ASN A 6 -10.43 -41.01 -4.11
N LYS A 7 -10.39 -41.16 -2.76
CA LYS A 7 -11.07 -40.23 -1.85
C LYS A 7 -10.39 -38.85 -1.82
N LEU A 8 -9.05 -38.82 -1.92
CA LEU A 8 -8.23 -37.60 -2.07
C LEU A 8 -8.52 -36.88 -3.39
N TYR A 9 -8.55 -37.59 -4.51
CA TYR A 9 -8.89 -37.01 -5.81
C TYR A 9 -10.31 -36.43 -5.85
N LYS A 10 -11.29 -37.14 -5.25
CA LYS A 10 -12.69 -36.70 -5.23
C LYS A 10 -12.94 -35.46 -4.36
N HIS A 11 -12.11 -35.21 -3.34
CA HIS A 11 -12.23 -34.05 -2.44
C HIS A 11 -11.13 -33.01 -2.65
N ASN A 12 -10.37 -33.08 -3.75
CA ASN A 12 -9.21 -32.22 -3.98
C ASN A 12 -9.54 -30.73 -3.82
N ALA A 13 -10.68 -30.27 -4.34
CA ALA A 13 -11.10 -28.88 -4.21
C ALA A 13 -11.39 -28.47 -2.75
N THR A 14 -11.97 -29.34 -1.94
CA THR A 14 -12.22 -29.09 -0.51
C THR A 14 -10.92 -29.14 0.28
N ILE A 15 -10.05 -30.11 0.01
CA ILE A 15 -8.73 -30.25 0.65
C ILE A 15 -7.87 -29.02 0.36
N TYR A 16 -7.85 -28.54 -0.89
CA TYR A 16 -7.17 -27.31 -1.26
C TYR A 16 -7.64 -26.12 -0.43
N LYS A 17 -8.95 -25.94 -0.29
CA LYS A 17 -9.52 -24.83 0.51
C LYS A 17 -9.16 -24.93 1.99
N VAL A 18 -9.15 -26.14 2.55
CA VAL A 18 -8.71 -26.38 3.95
C VAL A 18 -7.23 -26.03 4.10
N ILE A 19 -6.38 -26.45 3.17
CA ILE A 19 -4.95 -26.11 3.18
C ILE A 19 -4.74 -24.60 3.07
N LEU A 20 -5.41 -23.95 2.11
CA LEU A 20 -5.39 -22.49 1.95
C LEU A 20 -5.82 -21.79 3.23
N PHE A 21 -6.92 -22.23 3.84
CA PHE A 21 -7.40 -21.70 5.11
C PHE A 21 -6.35 -21.81 6.23
N LEU A 22 -5.74 -22.99 6.40
CA LEU A 22 -4.74 -23.22 7.43
C LEU A 22 -3.48 -22.38 7.19
N ILE A 23 -2.98 -22.32 5.96
CA ILE A 23 -1.81 -21.52 5.60
C ILE A 23 -2.07 -20.04 5.85
N THR A 24 -3.22 -19.53 5.40
CA THR A 24 -3.60 -18.13 5.61
C THR A 24 -3.78 -17.81 7.09
N ALA A 25 -4.43 -18.68 7.87
CA ALA A 25 -4.58 -18.50 9.31
C ALA A 25 -3.21 -18.44 10.02
N VAL A 26 -2.31 -19.38 9.72
CA VAL A 26 -0.96 -19.39 10.29
C VAL A 26 -0.16 -18.15 9.89
N ALA A 27 -0.25 -17.73 8.62
CA ALA A 27 0.43 -16.53 8.13
C ALA A 27 -0.05 -15.26 8.84
N ILE A 28 -1.37 -15.09 9.00
CA ILE A 28 -1.95 -13.94 9.70
C ILE A 28 -1.58 -13.96 11.19
N VAL A 29 -1.72 -15.10 11.87
CA VAL A 29 -1.36 -15.23 13.30
C VAL A 29 0.13 -14.96 13.53
N TYR A 30 1.00 -15.34 12.58
CA TYR A 30 2.43 -15.05 12.68
C TYR A 30 2.74 -13.55 12.71
N LEU A 31 1.91 -12.73 12.05
CA LEU A 31 2.04 -11.27 11.99
C LEU A 31 1.51 -10.57 13.25
N PHE A 32 0.65 -11.23 14.03
CA PHE A 32 0.04 -10.63 15.21
C PHE A 32 1.06 -10.44 16.34
N PRO A 33 0.87 -9.43 17.20
CA PRO A 33 1.74 -9.21 18.34
C PRO A 33 1.71 -10.44 19.26
N LYS A 34 2.88 -10.84 19.78
CA LYS A 34 3.03 -12.04 20.62
C LYS A 34 3.19 -11.73 22.11
N GLY A 35 3.18 -10.44 22.47
CA GLY A 35 3.21 -9.97 23.86
C GLY A 35 1.81 -9.96 24.48
N GLY A 36 1.74 -10.10 25.80
CA GLY A 36 0.46 -9.93 26.49
C GLY A 36 0.04 -8.46 26.48
N GLN A 37 -1.17 -8.17 26.00
CA GLN A 37 -1.69 -6.80 25.98
C GLN A 37 -2.06 -6.32 27.39
N PHE A 38 -1.85 -5.03 27.66
CA PHE A 38 -2.34 -4.44 28.90
C PHE A 38 -3.86 -4.56 29.00
N LYS A 39 -4.35 -4.99 30.16
CA LYS A 39 -5.75 -5.39 30.39
C LYS A 39 -6.78 -4.28 30.11
N TYR A 40 -6.37 -3.02 30.21
CA TYR A 40 -7.27 -1.88 30.20
C TYR A 40 -6.99 -0.98 29.00
N GLU A 41 -8.02 -0.65 28.23
CA GLU A 41 -7.94 0.40 27.21
C GLU A 41 -8.33 1.74 27.84
N PHE A 42 -7.45 2.73 27.75
CA PHE A 42 -7.67 4.06 28.30
C PHE A 42 -7.22 5.12 27.30
N THR A 43 -7.93 6.25 27.28
CA THR A 43 -7.66 7.39 26.39
C THR A 43 -7.52 8.65 27.23
N LYS A 44 -6.56 9.51 26.87
CA LYS A 44 -6.36 10.83 27.50
C LYS A 44 -7.68 11.61 27.57
N GLY A 45 -7.92 12.27 28.71
CA GLY A 45 -9.08 13.14 28.91
C GLY A 45 -10.41 12.43 29.21
N LYS A 46 -10.45 11.08 29.17
CA LYS A 46 -11.64 10.31 29.57
C LYS A 46 -11.55 9.84 31.03
N PRO A 47 -12.71 9.68 31.72
CA PRO A 47 -12.74 9.07 33.03
C PRO A 47 -12.39 7.58 32.95
N TRP A 48 -11.63 7.10 33.93
CA TRP A 48 -11.29 5.69 34.12
C TRP A 48 -12.56 4.88 34.37
N GLN A 49 -12.91 4.01 33.42
CA GLN A 49 -14.19 3.29 33.44
C GLN A 49 -14.15 1.98 34.23
N TYR A 50 -12.95 1.52 34.58
CA TYR A 50 -12.75 0.27 35.31
C TYR A 50 -12.72 0.52 36.82
N ASP A 51 -12.69 -0.56 37.60
CA ASP A 51 -12.51 -0.46 39.05
C ASP A 51 -11.13 0.10 39.39
N ASN A 52 -10.95 0.53 40.65
CA ASN A 52 -9.72 1.15 41.14
C ASN A 52 -8.50 0.29 40.76
N LEU A 53 -7.54 0.90 40.08
CA LEU A 53 -6.34 0.21 39.64
C LEU A 53 -5.23 0.41 40.66
N TYR A 54 -4.74 -0.70 41.20
CA TYR A 54 -3.56 -0.76 42.04
C TYR A 54 -2.39 -1.37 41.26
N ALA A 55 -1.16 -0.94 41.56
CA ALA A 55 0.05 -1.42 40.92
C ALA A 55 0.24 -2.93 41.15
N PRO A 56 0.25 -3.76 40.09
CA PRO A 56 0.36 -5.21 40.22
C PRO A 56 1.79 -5.69 40.54
N PHE A 57 2.79 -4.82 40.40
CA PHE A 57 4.19 -5.06 40.72
C PHE A 57 4.92 -3.72 40.85
N ASP A 58 6.17 -3.75 41.29
CA ASP A 58 7.07 -2.60 41.31
C ASP A 58 7.52 -2.20 39.89
N PHE A 59 7.38 -0.91 39.54
CA PHE A 59 7.82 -0.36 38.25
C PHE A 59 8.32 1.08 38.33
N ALA A 60 9.28 1.43 37.47
CA ALA A 60 9.72 2.81 37.27
C ALA A 60 8.72 3.61 36.40
N ILE A 61 8.62 4.92 36.64
CA ILE A 61 7.89 5.86 35.78
C ILE A 61 8.89 6.43 34.78
N ASP A 62 8.67 6.16 33.50
CA ASP A 62 9.54 6.58 32.40
C ASP A 62 9.38 8.09 32.16
N LYS A 63 10.49 8.79 31.87
CA LYS A 63 10.47 10.19 31.43
C LYS A 63 10.02 10.28 29.97
N SER A 64 9.37 11.38 29.59
CA SER A 64 9.04 11.63 28.17
C SER A 64 10.29 12.03 27.38
N GLU A 65 10.26 11.85 26.05
CA GLU A 65 11.35 12.30 25.18
C GLU A 65 11.57 13.81 25.23
N GLU A 66 10.50 14.59 25.39
CA GLU A 66 10.56 16.04 25.57
C GLU A 66 11.35 16.43 26.82
N GLU A 67 11.10 15.74 27.95
CA GLU A 67 11.80 15.97 29.21
C GLU A 67 13.29 15.62 29.12
N ILE A 68 13.62 14.50 28.45
CA ILE A 68 15.01 14.09 28.22
C ILE A 68 15.72 15.11 27.33
N THR A 69 15.04 15.60 26.28
CA THR A 69 15.61 16.60 25.36
C THR A 69 15.87 17.93 26.08
N GLU A 70 14.98 18.35 26.97
CA GLU A 70 15.16 19.54 27.79
C GLU A 70 16.31 19.38 28.79
N GLU A 71 16.44 18.21 29.43
CA GLU A 71 17.58 17.90 30.31
C GLU A 71 18.92 17.91 29.55
N ILE A 72 18.99 17.31 28.36
CA ILE A 72 20.18 17.35 27.49
C ILE A 72 20.55 18.80 27.18
N LYS A 73 19.59 19.62 26.76
CA LYS A 73 19.82 21.03 26.46
C LYS A 73 20.34 21.80 27.67
N ASN A 74 19.81 21.52 28.86
CA ASN A 74 20.26 22.16 30.09
C ASN A 74 21.70 21.75 30.46
N ILE A 75 22.08 20.48 30.23
CA ILE A 75 23.45 20.00 30.41
C ILE A 75 24.41 20.69 29.44
N GLU A 76 24.03 20.80 28.16
CA GLU A 76 24.86 21.49 27.15
C GLU A 76 25.07 22.97 27.49
N VAL A 77 24.04 23.67 27.97
CA VAL A 77 24.13 25.10 28.35
C VAL A 77 24.94 25.30 29.64
N ALA A 78 24.83 24.37 30.60
CA ALA A 78 25.54 24.45 31.88
C ALA A 78 26.94 23.81 31.86
N ALA A 79 27.36 23.26 30.72
CA ALA A 79 28.61 22.55 30.57
C ALA A 79 29.82 23.43 30.87
N LYS A 80 30.76 22.90 31.65
CA LYS A 80 32.06 23.55 31.84
C LYS A 80 32.86 23.49 30.54
N LEU A 81 33.41 24.63 30.12
CA LEU A 81 34.26 24.74 28.94
C LEU A 81 35.73 24.50 29.34
N TYR A 82 36.40 23.62 28.61
CA TYR A 82 37.80 23.26 28.87
C TYR A 82 38.76 23.94 27.90
N PHE A 83 39.85 24.44 28.44
CA PHE A 83 40.95 25.05 27.70
C PHE A 83 42.25 24.32 28.01
N GLU A 84 43.12 24.13 27.03
CA GLU A 84 44.41 23.48 27.19
C GLU A 84 45.53 24.52 27.26
N PHE A 85 46.40 24.39 28.27
CA PHE A 85 47.61 25.18 28.41
C PHE A 85 48.81 24.39 27.87
N ASN A 86 49.41 24.87 26.79
CA ASN A 86 50.56 24.24 26.18
C ASN A 86 51.88 24.81 26.77
N LYS A 87 52.56 24.00 27.60
CA LYS A 87 53.86 24.35 28.19
C LYS A 87 55.02 24.34 27.18
N GLU A 88 54.90 23.56 26.11
CA GLU A 88 55.96 23.46 25.08
C GLU A 88 56.11 24.79 24.34
N ILE A 89 55.00 25.50 24.09
CA ILE A 89 55.03 26.85 23.48
C ILE A 89 55.78 27.84 24.38
N VAL A 90 55.59 27.75 25.70
CA VAL A 90 56.32 28.62 26.65
C VAL A 90 57.82 28.34 26.59
N ALA A 91 58.23 27.08 26.50
CA ALA A 91 59.62 26.69 26.34
C ALA A 91 60.19 27.15 24.98
N GLU A 92 59.47 26.92 23.89
CA GLU A 92 59.84 27.35 22.53
C GLU A 92 60.09 28.86 22.47
N VAL A 93 59.22 29.66 23.08
CA VAL A 93 59.36 31.12 23.09
C VAL A 93 60.51 31.59 23.97
N LYS A 94 60.76 30.94 25.11
CA LYS A 94 61.93 31.22 25.95
C LYS A 94 63.23 30.91 25.19
N ASP A 95 63.31 29.77 24.53
CA ASP A 95 64.48 29.36 23.73
C ASP A 95 64.68 30.30 22.53
N ALA A 96 63.60 30.67 21.84
CA ALA A 96 63.66 31.62 20.72
C ALA A 96 64.10 33.02 21.17
N TYR A 97 63.66 33.48 22.34
CA TYR A 97 64.11 34.74 22.92
C TYR A 97 65.61 34.69 23.26
N GLN A 98 66.06 33.61 23.91
CA GLN A 98 67.46 33.41 24.27
C GLN A 98 68.36 33.32 23.03
N LEU A 99 67.92 32.64 21.98
CA LEU A 99 68.64 32.57 20.71
C LEU A 99 68.74 33.94 20.04
N ARG A 100 67.63 34.69 19.94
CA ARG A 100 67.62 36.02 19.31
C ARG A 100 68.44 37.05 20.08
N THR A 101 68.43 36.97 21.41
CA THR A 101 69.25 37.85 22.26
C THR A 101 70.73 37.48 22.21
N SER A 102 71.10 36.21 21.95
CA SER A 102 72.50 35.80 21.79
C SER A 102 73.21 36.39 20.56
N PHE A 103 72.44 36.81 19.54
CA PHE A 103 72.96 37.47 18.35
C PHE A 103 73.15 38.99 18.51
N LEU A 104 72.76 39.58 19.64
CA LEU A 104 72.96 41.00 19.92
C LEU A 104 74.42 41.26 20.33
N GLN A 105 75.13 42.11 19.58
CA GLN A 105 76.52 42.51 19.86
C GLN A 105 76.59 43.93 20.45
N GLU A 106 77.61 44.21 21.26
CA GLU A 106 77.91 45.56 21.76
C GLU A 106 78.16 46.52 20.58
N ASN A 107 77.54 47.71 20.63
CA ASN A 107 77.77 48.77 19.65
C ASN A 107 77.75 50.15 20.34
N ASP A 108 78.04 51.23 19.60
CA ASP A 108 78.11 52.60 20.14
C ASP A 108 76.80 53.08 20.83
N SER A 109 75.68 52.36 20.65
CA SER A 109 74.35 52.63 21.23
C SER A 109 73.87 51.58 22.25
N LEU A 110 74.68 50.56 22.57
CA LEU A 110 74.35 49.47 23.50
C LEU A 110 75.58 49.10 24.35
N GLY A 111 75.58 49.53 25.62
CA GLY A 111 76.54 49.06 26.61
C GLY A 111 76.19 47.69 27.19
N LYS A 112 77.18 47.00 27.75
CA LYS A 112 77.01 45.66 28.38
C LYS A 112 75.91 45.61 29.45
N ASN A 113 75.81 46.65 30.29
CA ASN A 113 74.79 46.75 31.34
C ASN A 113 73.37 46.98 30.77
N ASP A 114 73.25 47.65 29.63
CA ASP A 114 71.97 47.90 28.96
C ASP A 114 71.46 46.62 28.29
N LEU A 115 72.37 45.78 27.79
CA LEU A 115 72.07 44.46 27.22
C LEU A 115 71.55 43.49 28.30
N GLU A 116 72.25 43.40 29.44
CA GLU A 116 71.81 42.56 30.57
C GLU A 116 70.45 43.01 31.11
N SER A 117 70.23 44.32 31.26
CA SER A 117 68.96 44.88 31.70
C SER A 117 67.82 44.60 30.70
N ALA A 118 68.10 44.70 29.39
CA ALA A 118 67.11 44.42 28.36
C ALA A 118 66.68 42.96 28.34
N ILE A 119 67.62 42.02 28.51
CA ILE A 119 67.34 40.57 28.59
C ILE A 119 66.52 40.25 29.84
N LEU A 120 66.83 40.86 30.99
CA LEU A 120 66.05 40.70 32.21
C LEU A 120 64.61 41.20 32.04
N ILE A 121 64.44 42.38 31.44
CA ILE A 121 63.12 42.96 31.17
C ILE A 121 62.32 42.08 30.21
N GLY A 122 62.91 41.62 29.10
CA GLY A 122 62.18 40.78 28.15
C GLY A 122 61.80 39.41 28.72
N ASN A 123 62.67 38.78 29.50
CA ASN A 123 62.33 37.55 30.23
C ASN A 123 61.20 37.77 31.23
N SER A 124 61.19 38.89 31.96
CA SER A 124 60.10 39.22 32.89
C SER A 124 58.75 39.43 32.17
N ILE A 125 58.78 40.01 30.97
CA ILE A 125 57.58 40.19 30.14
C ILE A 125 57.05 38.84 29.65
N ILE A 126 57.94 37.96 29.16
CA ILE A 126 57.60 36.59 28.74
C ILE A 126 56.94 35.82 29.90
N GLU A 127 57.51 35.88 31.10
CA GLU A 127 56.93 35.22 32.27
C GLU A 127 55.57 35.81 32.66
N SER A 128 55.42 37.13 32.61
CA SER A 128 54.15 37.79 32.90
C SER A 128 53.05 37.40 31.90
N VAL A 129 53.37 37.32 30.60
CA VAL A 129 52.41 36.89 29.56
C VAL A 129 51.96 35.45 29.81
N TYR A 130 52.89 34.52 29.99
CA TYR A 130 52.56 33.10 30.08
C TYR A 130 52.02 32.66 31.45
N ASN A 131 52.31 33.39 32.53
CA ASN A 131 51.68 33.15 33.83
C ASN A 131 50.18 33.49 33.84
N ASN A 132 49.77 34.51 33.07
CA ASN A 132 48.35 34.84 32.88
C ASN A 132 47.68 34.01 31.78
N GLY A 133 48.47 33.44 30.86
CA GLY A 133 48.00 32.63 29.73
C GLY A 133 47.58 33.49 28.55
N PHE A 134 48.13 33.22 27.37
CA PHE A 134 47.82 33.92 26.13
C PHE A 134 46.87 33.06 25.27
N ILE A 135 45.62 33.53 25.11
CA ILE A 135 44.57 32.81 24.39
C ILE A 135 44.65 32.97 22.87
N GLU A 136 44.50 31.85 22.15
CA GLU A 136 44.45 31.79 20.70
C GLU A 136 43.25 32.55 20.13
N ALA A 137 43.44 33.25 19.01
CA ALA A 137 42.40 34.09 18.40
C ALA A 137 41.10 33.34 18.01
N THR A 138 41.21 32.08 17.58
CA THR A 138 40.06 31.20 17.25
C THR A 138 39.27 30.78 18.49
N SER A 139 39.93 30.77 19.65
CA SER A 139 39.32 30.44 20.93
C SER A 139 38.69 31.66 21.61
N GLN A 140 38.95 32.87 21.08
CA GLN A 140 38.35 34.10 21.57
C GLN A 140 36.89 34.21 21.08
N GLY A 141 35.95 34.27 22.02
CA GLY A 141 34.51 34.44 21.72
C GLY A 141 33.65 33.18 21.91
N ILE A 142 34.28 32.05 22.25
CA ILE A 142 33.58 30.82 22.68
C ILE A 142 32.83 31.07 23.99
N VAL A 143 33.46 31.85 24.87
CA VAL A 143 32.88 32.30 26.13
C VAL A 143 32.21 33.66 25.92
N SER A 144 30.88 33.71 26.08
CA SER A 144 30.11 34.96 25.94
C SER A 144 30.27 35.90 27.16
N ASP A 145 30.34 35.34 28.37
CA ASP A 145 30.54 36.10 29.61
C ASP A 145 31.99 36.01 30.09
N LYS A 146 32.71 37.14 30.06
CA LYS A 146 34.12 37.19 30.45
C LYS A 146 34.36 36.87 31.93
N ASN A 147 33.35 37.00 32.80
CA ASN A 147 33.46 36.66 34.21
C ASN A 147 33.14 35.20 34.53
N SER A 148 32.82 34.39 33.51
CA SER A 148 32.58 32.96 33.70
C SER A 148 33.84 32.21 34.12
N ILE A 149 33.62 31.14 34.88
CA ILE A 149 34.67 30.21 35.30
C ILE A 149 34.85 29.19 34.18
N ILE A 150 36.08 29.06 33.71
CA ILE A 150 36.49 28.03 32.75
C ILE A 150 37.49 27.08 33.42
N THR A 151 37.62 25.88 32.90
CA THR A 151 38.59 24.90 33.42
C THR A 151 39.80 24.86 32.50
N LEU A 152 40.96 25.28 33.02
CA LEU A 152 42.24 25.22 32.35
C LEU A 152 42.94 23.90 32.69
N LYS A 153 43.22 23.10 31.66
CA LYS A 153 43.97 21.86 31.73
C LYS A 153 45.44 22.15 31.47
N VAL A 154 46.27 21.85 32.46
CA VAL A 154 47.74 21.98 32.40
C VAL A 154 48.31 20.58 32.59
N ASP A 155 48.76 19.95 31.51
CA ASP A 155 49.13 18.52 31.47
C ASP A 155 47.98 17.62 31.98
N ASN A 156 48.17 16.95 33.13
CA ASN A 156 47.19 16.06 33.77
C ASN A 156 46.44 16.71 34.95
N GLN A 157 46.59 18.03 35.16
CA GLN A 157 45.88 18.75 36.22
C GLN A 157 44.89 19.73 35.61
N VAL A 158 43.74 19.87 36.26
CA VAL A 158 42.70 20.84 35.89
C VAL A 158 42.57 21.90 36.97
N GLN A 159 42.44 23.16 36.55
CA GLN A 159 42.28 24.30 37.44
C GLN A 159 41.16 25.21 36.93
N ASP A 160 40.25 25.58 37.82
CA ASP A 160 39.19 26.54 37.50
C ASP A 160 39.75 27.98 37.60
N ILE A 161 39.64 28.75 36.52
CA ILE A 161 40.07 30.15 36.42
C ILE A 161 38.95 31.03 35.84
N ILE A 162 39.01 32.33 36.11
CA ILE A 162 38.10 33.30 35.47
C ILE A 162 38.62 33.58 34.06
N TYR A 163 37.75 33.49 33.04
CA TYR A 163 38.14 33.67 31.64
C TYR A 163 38.82 35.03 31.38
N ASN A 164 38.38 36.09 32.05
CA ASN A 164 38.98 37.43 31.97
C ASN A 164 40.45 37.53 32.43
N ASN A 165 40.98 36.50 33.11
CA ASN A 165 42.39 36.48 33.50
C ASN A 165 43.31 36.09 32.33
N LEU A 166 42.77 35.47 31.27
CA LEU A 166 43.53 35.15 30.06
C LEU A 166 43.76 36.42 29.22
N LEU A 167 44.96 36.56 28.67
CA LEU A 167 45.36 37.70 27.85
C LEU A 167 45.01 37.46 26.38
N SER A 168 44.30 38.39 25.74
CA SER A 168 44.15 38.41 24.28
C SER A 168 45.40 39.01 23.62
N SER A 169 45.49 38.91 22.29
CA SER A 169 46.60 39.52 21.53
C SER A 169 46.72 41.03 21.78
N LYS A 170 45.60 41.71 22.03
CA LYS A 170 45.56 43.13 22.39
C LYS A 170 46.15 43.36 23.78
N ASP A 171 45.75 42.55 24.75
CA ASP A 171 46.19 42.68 26.16
C ASP A 171 47.68 42.36 26.29
N VAL A 172 48.18 41.35 25.56
CA VAL A 172 49.61 41.03 25.47
C VAL A 172 50.39 42.21 24.92
N PHE A 173 49.91 42.85 23.84
CA PHE A 173 50.59 44.00 23.25
C PHE A 173 50.60 45.23 24.19
N GLU A 174 49.50 45.48 24.90
CA GLU A 174 49.44 46.53 25.92
C GLU A 174 50.37 46.24 27.11
N LEU A 175 50.46 44.98 27.55
CA LEU A 175 51.35 44.53 28.61
C LEU A 175 52.83 44.73 28.23
N ILE A 176 53.21 44.38 27.01
CA ILE A 176 54.57 44.61 26.48
C ILE A 176 54.89 46.11 26.51
N LYS A 177 53.99 46.96 25.98
CA LYS A 177 54.21 48.42 25.97
C LYS A 177 54.36 49.01 27.38
N LYS A 178 53.45 48.66 28.29
CA LYS A 178 53.47 49.14 29.67
C LYS A 178 54.76 48.75 30.39
N SER A 179 55.26 47.55 30.13
CA SER A 179 56.48 47.02 30.75
C SER A 179 57.75 47.63 30.17
N LEU A 180 57.71 48.16 28.95
CA LEU A 180 58.85 48.82 28.31
C LEU A 180 59.00 50.31 28.69
N GLY A 181 57.95 50.99 29.18
CA GLY A 181 58.01 52.37 29.68
C GLY A 181 57.33 53.42 28.77
N GLU A 182 57.64 54.71 28.96
CA GLU A 182 57.09 55.82 28.16
C GLU A 182 57.87 56.08 26.86
N GLN A 183 57.16 56.57 25.83
CA GLN A 183 57.74 56.92 24.53
C GLN A 183 58.43 58.30 24.56
N PRO A 184 59.51 58.53 23.79
CA PRO A 184 60.09 57.64 22.78
C PRO A 184 60.97 56.53 23.36
N TYR A 185 60.81 55.31 22.87
CA TYR A 185 61.62 54.16 23.31
C TYR A 185 63.09 54.31 22.91
N ASN A 186 63.98 53.93 23.83
CA ASN A 186 65.40 53.79 23.57
C ASN A 186 65.70 52.56 22.67
N TYR A 187 66.95 52.41 22.24
CA TYR A 187 67.34 51.36 21.30
C TYR A 187 67.08 49.94 21.86
N SER A 188 67.34 49.69 23.14
CA SER A 188 67.11 48.39 23.77
C SER A 188 65.62 48.05 23.96
N GLN A 189 64.79 49.03 24.28
CA GLN A 189 63.33 48.90 24.34
C GLN A 189 62.72 48.60 22.96
N ASN A 190 63.21 49.24 21.89
CA ASN A 190 62.76 48.96 20.53
C ASN A 190 63.16 47.55 20.06
N ILE A 191 64.35 47.08 20.41
CA ILE A 191 64.79 45.70 20.15
C ILE A 191 63.87 44.71 20.86
N ASN A 192 63.60 44.91 22.14
CA ASN A 192 62.70 44.04 22.89
C ASN A 192 61.28 44.06 22.32
N LEU A 193 60.74 45.22 21.96
CA LEU A 193 59.44 45.32 21.32
C LEU A 193 59.38 44.50 20.02
N SER A 194 60.41 44.64 19.18
CA SER A 194 60.51 43.92 17.91
C SER A 194 60.59 42.41 18.11
N ILE A 195 61.51 41.96 18.98
CA ILE A 195 61.71 40.53 19.26
C ILE A 195 60.45 39.92 19.88
N LEU A 196 59.90 40.54 20.92
CA LEU A 196 58.74 40.02 21.65
C LEU A 196 57.47 39.97 20.79
N SER A 197 57.26 40.97 19.93
CA SER A 197 56.09 41.00 19.03
C SER A 197 56.13 39.91 17.96
N GLU A 198 57.31 39.37 17.65
CA GLU A 198 57.47 38.31 16.63
C GLU A 198 57.52 36.90 17.24
N ILE A 199 58.05 36.73 18.46
CA ILE A 199 58.16 35.39 19.07
C ILE A 199 56.98 34.99 19.93
N ILE A 200 56.22 35.93 20.52
CA ILE A 200 55.17 35.57 21.46
C ILE A 200 54.02 34.92 20.68
N LYS A 201 53.63 33.71 21.12
CA LYS A 201 52.58 32.89 20.51
C LYS A 201 51.53 32.53 21.56
N PRO A 202 50.26 32.35 21.17
CA PRO A 202 49.24 31.86 22.09
C PRO A 202 49.61 30.47 22.63
N ASN A 203 49.37 30.26 23.91
CA ASN A 203 49.62 28.98 24.60
C ASN A 203 48.37 28.42 25.28
N VAL A 204 47.23 29.08 25.15
CA VAL A 204 45.93 28.61 25.64
C VAL A 204 44.97 28.49 24.46
N SER A 205 44.40 27.30 24.25
CA SER A 205 43.41 27.02 23.20
C SER A 205 42.20 26.28 23.79
N TYR A 206 41.03 26.41 23.16
CA TYR A 206 39.83 25.69 23.57
C TYR A 206 39.91 24.21 23.15
N ASP A 207 39.73 23.31 24.12
CA ASP A 207 39.71 21.86 23.89
C ASP A 207 38.27 21.40 23.64
N ASN A 208 37.86 21.50 22.38
CA ASN A 208 36.52 21.10 21.97
C ASN A 208 36.30 19.60 22.14
N GLU A 209 37.32 18.78 21.88
CA GLU A 209 37.19 17.32 21.95
C GLU A 209 36.94 16.87 23.39
N PHE A 210 37.72 17.38 24.34
CA PHE A 210 37.54 17.08 25.75
C PHE A 210 36.24 17.66 26.31
N THR A 211 35.87 18.88 25.92
CA THR A 211 34.61 19.50 26.34
C THR A 211 33.40 18.67 25.87
N GLN A 212 33.38 18.25 24.60
CA GLN A 212 32.30 17.40 24.08
C GLN A 212 32.25 16.04 24.78
N LYS A 213 33.41 15.43 25.05
CA LYS A 213 33.47 14.16 25.79
C LYS A 213 32.85 14.26 27.19
N VAL A 214 33.14 15.34 27.92
CA VAL A 214 32.55 15.56 29.26
C VAL A 214 31.04 15.82 29.19
N ILE A 215 30.57 16.50 28.14
CA ILE A 215 29.14 16.69 27.87
C ILE A 215 28.48 15.34 27.60
N GLU A 216 29.05 14.50 26.73
CA GLU A 216 28.54 13.16 26.43
C GLU A 216 28.50 12.26 27.68
N GLU A 217 29.55 12.29 28.52
CA GLU A 217 29.55 11.58 29.80
C GLU A 217 28.42 12.05 30.72
N SER A 218 28.19 13.37 30.80
CA SER A 218 27.10 13.96 31.60
C SER A 218 25.71 13.60 31.07
N ILE A 219 25.54 13.54 29.73
CA ILE A 219 24.30 13.10 29.08
C ILE A 219 24.04 11.61 29.37
N ASN A 220 25.09 10.78 29.37
CA ASN A 220 24.97 9.35 29.67
C ASN A 220 24.58 9.05 31.13
N GLU A 221 24.75 10.00 32.05
CA GLU A 221 24.32 9.90 33.45
C GLU A 221 22.83 10.26 33.66
N ILE A 222 22.12 10.74 32.64
CA ILE A 222 20.69 11.07 32.75
C ILE A 222 19.89 9.82 33.10
N SER A 223 19.18 9.85 34.24
CA SER A 223 18.20 8.82 34.59
C SER A 223 17.00 8.89 33.64
N LEU A 224 16.69 7.76 33.00
CA LEU A 224 15.51 7.59 32.14
C LEU A 224 14.18 7.53 32.92
N SER A 225 14.24 7.53 34.26
CA SER A 225 13.05 7.43 35.11
C SER A 225 12.93 8.58 36.11
N ARG A 226 11.69 8.99 36.38
CA ARG A 226 11.32 10.07 37.32
C ARG A 226 11.07 9.56 38.75
N GLY A 227 10.83 8.26 38.90
CA GLY A 227 10.52 7.64 40.19
C GLY A 227 10.06 6.19 40.05
N LYS A 228 9.57 5.62 41.15
CA LYS A 228 9.08 4.23 41.22
C LYS A 228 7.68 4.19 41.82
N VAL A 229 6.80 3.40 41.23
CA VAL A 229 5.50 3.00 41.80
C VAL A 229 5.68 1.63 42.45
N SER A 230 5.26 1.51 43.70
CA SER A 230 5.43 0.28 44.48
C SER A 230 4.22 -0.65 44.33
N TYR A 231 4.43 -1.95 44.51
CA TYR A 231 3.38 -2.95 44.54
C TYR A 231 2.25 -2.56 45.51
N GLY A 232 1.00 -2.62 45.03
CA GLY A 232 -0.19 -2.27 45.81
C GLY A 232 -0.49 -0.78 45.93
N GLU A 233 0.32 0.10 45.34
CA GLU A 233 0.06 1.53 45.29
C GLU A 233 -1.14 1.85 44.38
N LEU A 234 -2.02 2.76 44.78
CA LEU A 234 -3.17 3.18 44.00
C LEU A 234 -2.73 4.05 42.82
N ILE A 235 -3.02 3.61 41.60
CA ILE A 235 -2.68 4.34 40.37
C ILE A 235 -3.80 5.30 39.97
N ILE A 236 -5.02 4.80 39.88
CA ILE A 236 -6.17 5.59 39.44
C ILE A 236 -7.49 5.04 40.03
N LEU A 237 -8.38 5.94 40.46
CA LEU A 237 -9.71 5.57 40.96
C LEU A 237 -10.70 5.47 39.80
N LYS A 238 -11.76 4.67 40.00
CA LYS A 238 -12.92 4.66 39.11
C LYS A 238 -13.52 6.06 39.01
N GLY A 239 -13.69 6.55 37.77
CA GLY A 239 -14.22 7.87 37.47
C GLY A 239 -13.18 8.99 37.42
N ASP A 240 -11.93 8.75 37.82
CA ASP A 240 -10.87 9.74 37.69
C ASP A 240 -10.49 9.99 36.23
N ILE A 241 -10.20 11.23 35.88
CA ILE A 241 -9.76 11.59 34.52
C ILE A 241 -8.32 11.09 34.29
N VAL A 242 -8.10 10.41 33.16
CA VAL A 242 -6.77 9.95 32.73
C VAL A 242 -6.00 11.13 32.12
N GLU A 243 -5.23 11.84 32.95
CA GLU A 243 -4.44 12.99 32.55
C GLU A 243 -3.20 13.18 33.45
N GLY A 244 -2.18 13.88 32.93
CA GLY A 244 -0.94 14.23 33.63
C GLY A 244 -0.25 13.01 34.23
N LYS A 245 0.18 13.13 35.49
CA LYS A 245 0.92 12.08 36.21
C LYS A 245 0.24 10.70 36.18
N LYS A 246 -1.10 10.64 36.26
CA LYS A 246 -1.83 9.36 36.23
C LYS A 246 -1.70 8.68 34.86
N MET A 247 -1.73 9.47 33.80
CA MET A 247 -1.55 9.01 32.42
C MET A 247 -0.13 8.45 32.22
N ASP A 248 0.88 9.16 32.70
CA ASP A 248 2.29 8.72 32.59
C ASP A 248 2.52 7.39 33.31
N ILE A 249 2.00 7.27 34.54
CA ILE A 249 2.04 6.02 35.31
C ILE A 249 1.33 4.87 34.57
N LEU A 250 0.17 5.14 33.97
CA LEU A 250 -0.58 4.14 33.20
C LEU A 250 0.16 3.69 31.94
N TYR A 251 0.83 4.60 31.22
CA TYR A 251 1.67 4.27 30.07
C TYR A 251 2.90 3.46 30.46
N SER A 252 3.63 3.85 31.52
CA SER A 252 4.76 3.06 32.04
C SER A 252 4.34 1.69 32.54
N LEU A 253 3.19 1.60 33.23
CA LEU A 253 2.63 0.31 33.64
C LEU A 253 2.27 -0.56 32.43
N LYS A 254 1.65 0.03 31.40
CA LYS A 254 1.31 -0.67 30.15
C LYS A 254 2.57 -1.25 29.50
N GLY A 255 3.60 -0.44 29.28
CA GLY A 255 4.86 -0.89 28.68
C GLY A 255 5.57 -1.99 29.48
N GLN A 256 5.63 -1.86 30.81
CA GLN A 256 6.26 -2.88 31.66
C GLN A 256 5.42 -4.15 31.85
N SER A 257 4.09 -4.04 31.79
CA SER A 257 3.20 -5.20 31.82
C SER A 257 3.34 -6.02 30.53
N GLU A 258 3.43 -5.34 29.39
CA GLU A 258 3.61 -5.97 28.08
C GLU A 258 4.97 -6.69 27.98
N SER A 259 6.01 -6.19 28.65
CA SER A 259 7.33 -6.84 28.71
C SER A 259 7.41 -7.98 29.74
N LYS A 260 6.76 -7.88 30.90
CA LYS A 260 6.78 -8.92 31.95
C LYS A 260 5.95 -10.18 31.60
N LEU A 261 4.95 -10.06 30.72
CA LEU A 261 4.09 -11.20 30.35
C LEU A 261 4.80 -12.26 29.47
N TRP A 262 6.08 -12.08 29.15
CA TRP A 262 6.95 -12.98 28.38
C TRP A 262 7.36 -14.27 29.12
N THR A 263 6.41 -14.98 29.73
CA THR A 263 6.63 -16.39 30.11
C THR A 263 6.18 -17.31 28.97
N ASN A 264 6.94 -18.38 28.71
CA ASN A 264 6.67 -19.31 27.60
C ASN A 264 5.24 -19.91 27.63
N ALA A 265 4.64 -20.08 28.82
CA ALA A 265 3.27 -20.59 28.96
C ALA A 265 2.21 -19.57 28.50
N ASN A 266 2.39 -18.27 28.78
CA ASN A 266 1.45 -17.23 28.36
C ASN A 266 1.49 -17.02 26.83
N TYR A 267 2.66 -17.20 26.22
CA TYR A 267 2.83 -17.11 24.77
C TYR A 267 1.91 -18.07 24.00
N TYR A 268 1.89 -19.36 24.37
CA TYR A 268 1.07 -20.36 23.66
C TYR A 268 -0.43 -20.07 23.77
N TRP A 269 -0.90 -19.58 24.93
CA TRP A 269 -2.30 -19.19 25.11
C TRP A 269 -2.69 -17.97 24.28
N ILE A 270 -1.81 -16.97 24.19
CA ILE A 270 -2.02 -15.78 23.33
C ILE A 270 -2.10 -16.20 21.86
N VAL A 271 -1.15 -17.02 21.39
CA VAL A 271 -1.15 -17.52 20.01
C VAL A 271 -2.39 -18.36 19.72
N LEU A 272 -2.82 -19.20 20.67
CA LEU A 272 -4.06 -19.98 20.53
C LEU A 272 -5.28 -19.06 20.42
N GLY A 273 -5.38 -18.03 21.27
CA GLY A 273 -6.44 -17.03 21.22
C GLY A 273 -6.53 -16.33 19.87
N TYR A 274 -5.40 -15.82 19.35
CA TYR A 274 -5.36 -15.22 18.02
C TYR A 274 -5.69 -16.23 16.92
N THR A 275 -5.22 -17.48 17.04
CA THR A 275 -5.55 -18.54 16.08
C THR A 275 -7.06 -18.79 16.01
N ILE A 276 -7.75 -18.83 17.16
CA ILE A 276 -9.20 -18.99 17.21
C ILE A 276 -9.92 -17.82 16.52
N LEU A 277 -9.53 -16.58 16.85
CA LEU A 277 -10.17 -15.38 16.31
C LEU A 277 -9.96 -15.23 14.79
N VAL A 278 -8.72 -15.41 14.32
CA VAL A 278 -8.38 -15.40 12.89
C VAL A 278 -9.11 -16.52 12.15
N SER A 279 -9.11 -17.73 12.70
CA SER A 279 -9.83 -18.87 12.12
C SER A 279 -11.34 -18.60 12.03
N LEU A 280 -11.93 -17.98 13.04
CA LEU A 280 -13.36 -17.63 13.05
C LEU A 280 -13.69 -16.59 11.97
N ALA A 281 -12.87 -15.55 11.81
CA ALA A 281 -13.05 -14.55 10.75
C ALA A 281 -12.92 -15.17 9.34
N LEU A 282 -11.88 -15.95 9.09
CA LEU A 282 -11.69 -16.65 7.81
C LEU A 282 -12.80 -17.69 7.55
N LEU A 283 -13.31 -18.34 8.60
CA LEU A 283 -14.40 -19.30 8.51
C LEU A 283 -15.70 -18.58 8.13
N MET A 284 -15.99 -17.42 8.75
CA MET A 284 -17.13 -16.59 8.37
C MET A 284 -17.04 -16.17 6.90
N LEU A 285 -15.84 -15.84 6.40
CA LEU A 285 -15.62 -15.55 4.99
C LEU A 285 -15.91 -16.76 4.08
N LEU A 286 -15.42 -17.96 4.43
CA LEU A 286 -15.73 -19.18 3.67
C LEU A 286 -17.21 -19.54 3.70
N LEU A 287 -17.88 -19.41 4.85
CA LEU A 287 -19.31 -19.67 4.99
C LEU A 287 -20.13 -18.66 4.20
N PHE A 288 -19.74 -17.38 4.18
CA PHE A 288 -20.35 -16.36 3.35
C PHE A 288 -20.26 -16.72 1.87
N LEU A 289 -19.07 -17.12 1.40
CA LEU A 289 -18.87 -17.56 0.03
C LEU A 289 -19.72 -18.79 -0.29
N HIS A 290 -19.70 -19.81 0.57
CA HIS A 290 -20.47 -21.03 0.36
C HIS A 290 -21.98 -20.77 0.27
N LYS A 291 -22.51 -19.91 1.16
CA LYS A 291 -23.96 -19.65 1.27
C LYS A 291 -24.48 -18.68 0.22
N TYR A 292 -23.75 -17.60 -0.05
CA TYR A 292 -24.26 -16.48 -0.85
C TYR A 292 -23.58 -16.33 -2.22
N ARG A 293 -22.43 -16.98 -2.43
CA ARG A 293 -21.58 -16.84 -3.64
C ARG A 293 -20.97 -18.18 -4.04
N LYS A 294 -21.82 -19.20 -4.20
CA LYS A 294 -21.40 -20.57 -4.47
C LYS A 294 -20.46 -20.70 -5.69
N GLU A 295 -20.71 -19.95 -6.76
CA GLU A 295 -19.83 -19.93 -7.95
C GLU A 295 -18.42 -19.39 -7.67
N ILE A 296 -18.28 -18.49 -6.69
CA ILE A 296 -16.97 -17.99 -6.23
C ILE A 296 -16.33 -19.04 -5.35
N PHE A 297 -17.10 -19.64 -4.43
CA PHE A 297 -16.63 -20.70 -3.54
C PHE A 297 -16.11 -21.91 -4.32
N ASP A 298 -16.81 -22.37 -5.36
CA ASP A 298 -16.43 -23.58 -6.09
C ASP A 298 -15.12 -23.39 -6.90
N ASN A 299 -14.77 -22.15 -7.27
CA ASN A 299 -13.55 -21.81 -7.98
C ASN A 299 -12.37 -21.51 -7.03
N ASN A 300 -11.39 -22.42 -6.98
CA ASN A 300 -10.21 -22.28 -6.11
C ASN A 300 -9.38 -21.01 -6.36
N THR A 301 -9.26 -20.56 -7.62
CA THR A 301 -8.52 -19.35 -7.96
C THR A 301 -9.19 -18.10 -7.38
N LYS A 302 -10.52 -18.01 -7.47
CA LYS A 302 -11.28 -16.90 -6.88
C LYS A 302 -11.20 -16.89 -5.35
N VAL A 303 -11.28 -18.05 -4.69
CA VAL A 303 -11.11 -18.13 -3.23
C VAL A 303 -9.68 -17.73 -2.81
N THR A 304 -8.67 -18.22 -3.54
CA THR A 304 -7.25 -17.88 -3.31
C THR A 304 -7.02 -16.38 -3.45
N PHE A 305 -7.59 -15.77 -4.49
CA PHE A 305 -7.53 -14.33 -4.72
C PHE A 305 -8.06 -13.52 -3.53
N ILE A 306 -9.20 -13.90 -2.97
CA ILE A 306 -9.79 -13.23 -1.82
C ILE A 306 -8.89 -13.37 -0.58
N PHE A 307 -8.46 -14.60 -0.27
CA PHE A 307 -7.61 -14.90 0.89
C PHE A 307 -6.24 -14.21 0.81
N PHE A 308 -5.66 -14.17 -0.40
CA PHE A 308 -4.44 -13.44 -0.68
C PHE A 308 -4.59 -11.95 -0.40
N ASN A 309 -5.65 -11.30 -0.90
CA ASN A 309 -5.86 -9.86 -0.68
C ASN A 309 -6.10 -9.50 0.79
N VAL A 310 -6.82 -10.34 1.55
CA VAL A 310 -6.98 -10.17 3.02
C VAL A 310 -5.61 -10.24 3.71
N SER A 311 -4.85 -11.29 3.42
CA SER A 311 -3.52 -11.50 4.03
C SER A 311 -2.54 -10.39 3.65
N PHE A 312 -2.60 -9.93 2.40
CA PHE A 312 -1.75 -8.88 1.86
C PHE A 312 -2.01 -7.54 2.56
N MET A 313 -3.27 -7.15 2.74
CA MET A 313 -3.60 -5.92 3.47
C MET A 313 -3.17 -5.98 4.93
N ILE A 314 -3.36 -7.13 5.59
CA ILE A 314 -2.89 -7.34 6.96
C ILE A 314 -1.36 -7.23 7.05
N LEU A 315 -0.65 -7.85 6.11
CA LEU A 315 0.80 -7.79 6.01
C LEU A 315 1.29 -6.34 5.87
N ILE A 316 0.76 -5.58 4.91
CA ILE A 316 1.18 -4.20 4.66
C ILE A 316 0.93 -3.32 5.89
N GLN A 317 -0.26 -3.39 6.50
CA GLN A 317 -0.55 -2.62 7.71
C GLN A 317 0.42 -2.97 8.85
N THR A 318 0.68 -4.26 9.06
CA THR A 318 1.58 -4.72 10.13
C THR A 318 3.01 -4.25 9.90
N LEU A 319 3.50 -4.31 8.65
CA LEU A 319 4.84 -3.83 8.31
C LEU A 319 4.99 -2.33 8.53
N VAL A 320 3.99 -1.53 8.17
CA VAL A 320 4.00 -0.08 8.38
C VAL A 320 4.06 0.25 9.88
N ILE A 321 3.19 -0.36 10.69
CA ILE A 321 3.16 -0.13 12.14
C ILE A 321 4.46 -0.57 12.80
N LYS A 322 5.03 -1.69 12.37
CA LYS A 322 6.32 -2.18 12.89
C LYS A 322 7.48 -1.26 12.53
N TYR A 323 7.42 -0.58 11.39
CA TYR A 323 8.43 0.40 10.98
C TYR A 323 8.29 1.69 11.78
N ASN A 324 7.11 2.28 11.80
CA ASN A 324 6.76 3.41 12.65
C ASN A 324 5.22 3.46 12.84
N SER A 325 4.77 3.45 14.10
CA SER A 325 3.36 3.47 14.48
C SER A 325 2.62 4.75 14.07
N ASP A 326 3.33 5.86 13.87
CA ASP A 326 2.73 7.15 13.51
C ASP A 326 2.13 7.12 12.10
N TYR A 327 2.67 6.28 11.21
CA TYR A 327 2.14 6.09 9.86
C TYR A 327 0.88 5.20 9.80
N LEU A 328 0.21 4.97 10.93
CA LEU A 328 -0.99 4.13 11.07
C LEU A 328 -2.02 4.34 9.94
N TYR A 329 -2.27 5.60 9.57
CA TYR A 329 -3.33 6.00 8.64
C TYR A 329 -2.88 6.11 7.17
N VAL A 330 -1.61 5.86 6.85
CA VAL A 330 -1.11 5.97 5.45
C VAL A 330 -1.62 4.85 4.55
N VAL A 331 -1.93 3.68 5.12
CA VAL A 331 -2.25 2.47 4.36
C VAL A 331 -3.66 2.53 3.78
N PRO A 332 -3.83 2.46 2.45
CA PRO A 332 -5.12 2.61 1.80
C PRO A 332 -5.96 1.32 1.86
N LEU A 333 -6.56 1.01 3.01
CA LEU A 333 -7.41 -0.18 3.16
C LEU A 333 -8.65 -0.17 2.24
N SER A 334 -9.05 1.00 1.71
CA SER A 334 -10.10 1.14 0.69
C SER A 334 -9.80 0.39 -0.61
N ILE A 335 -8.52 0.06 -0.90
CA ILE A 335 -8.15 -0.75 -2.06
C ILE A 335 -8.83 -2.12 -2.02
N LEU A 336 -8.95 -2.74 -0.85
CA LEU A 336 -9.54 -4.07 -0.71
C LEU A 336 -10.99 -4.15 -1.22
N PRO A 337 -11.94 -3.32 -0.73
CA PRO A 337 -13.30 -3.32 -1.26
C PRO A 337 -13.38 -2.87 -2.72
N ILE A 338 -12.49 -1.98 -3.20
CA ILE A 338 -12.44 -1.59 -4.62
C ILE A 338 -12.11 -2.79 -5.50
N ILE A 339 -11.04 -3.52 -5.17
CA ILE A 339 -10.58 -4.68 -5.93
C ILE A 339 -11.63 -5.78 -5.93
N LEU A 340 -12.18 -6.12 -4.75
CA LEU A 340 -13.19 -7.17 -4.65
C LEU A 340 -14.49 -6.80 -5.39
N LYS A 341 -14.85 -5.52 -5.41
CA LYS A 341 -15.97 -5.03 -6.22
C LYS A 341 -15.69 -5.13 -7.71
N ALA A 342 -14.45 -4.84 -8.15
CA ALA A 342 -14.06 -4.87 -9.57
C ALA A 342 -14.09 -6.28 -10.18
N PHE A 343 -13.81 -7.32 -9.39
CA PHE A 343 -13.77 -8.72 -9.86
C PHE A 343 -15.02 -9.54 -9.51
N PHE A 344 -15.78 -9.11 -8.50
CA PHE A 344 -16.94 -9.84 -7.99
C PHE A 344 -18.14 -8.91 -7.79
N ASP A 345 -18.40 -8.50 -6.55
CA ASP A 345 -19.55 -7.68 -6.21
C ASP A 345 -19.32 -6.88 -4.92
N ALA A 346 -20.10 -5.81 -4.79
CA ALA A 346 -20.04 -4.88 -3.68
C ALA A 346 -20.27 -5.53 -2.30
N ARG A 347 -21.15 -6.54 -2.20
CA ARG A 347 -21.49 -7.17 -0.92
C ARG A 347 -20.32 -7.99 -0.38
N LEU A 348 -19.68 -8.76 -1.26
CA LEU A 348 -18.46 -9.49 -0.92
C LEU A 348 -17.31 -8.53 -0.55
N GLY A 349 -17.16 -7.44 -1.30
CA GLY A 349 -16.14 -6.42 -1.02
C GLY A 349 -16.28 -5.81 0.38
N LEU A 350 -17.49 -5.37 0.74
CA LEU A 350 -17.76 -4.82 2.07
C LEU A 350 -17.56 -5.85 3.18
N PHE A 351 -18.09 -7.06 3.02
CA PHE A 351 -18.01 -8.11 4.04
C PHE A 351 -16.55 -8.49 4.33
N THR A 352 -15.75 -8.66 3.28
CA THR A 352 -14.32 -8.97 3.42
C THR A 352 -13.54 -7.81 4.03
N HIS A 353 -13.87 -6.57 3.65
CA HIS A 353 -13.26 -5.37 4.22
C HIS A 353 -13.49 -5.27 5.73
N VAL A 354 -14.74 -5.40 6.18
CA VAL A 354 -15.09 -5.34 7.61
C VAL A 354 -14.33 -6.41 8.40
N LEU A 355 -14.30 -7.66 7.92
CA LEU A 355 -13.54 -8.73 8.59
C LEU A 355 -12.04 -8.42 8.66
N THR A 356 -11.47 -7.84 7.61
CA THR A 356 -10.05 -7.46 7.57
C THR A 356 -9.76 -6.34 8.58
N VAL A 357 -10.60 -5.31 8.63
CA VAL A 357 -10.45 -4.19 9.59
C VAL A 357 -10.59 -4.68 11.03
N LEU A 358 -11.53 -5.60 11.32
CA LEU A 358 -11.66 -6.22 12.65
C LEU A 358 -10.41 -7.00 13.05
N LEU A 359 -9.80 -7.73 12.12
CA LEU A 359 -8.53 -8.43 12.38
C LEU A 359 -7.37 -7.45 12.62
N LEU A 360 -7.31 -6.36 11.86
CA LEU A 360 -6.31 -5.30 12.06
C LEU A 360 -6.46 -4.58 13.40
N GLY A 361 -7.67 -4.54 13.95
CA GLY A 361 -7.96 -4.03 15.30
C GLY A 361 -7.07 -4.63 16.40
N PHE A 362 -6.60 -5.87 16.25
CA PHE A 362 -5.70 -6.51 17.21
C PHE A 362 -4.23 -6.10 17.08
N ILE A 363 -3.86 -5.45 15.98
CA ILE A 363 -2.48 -5.07 15.63
C ILE A 363 -2.24 -3.57 15.88
N VAL A 364 -3.26 -2.75 15.63
CA VAL A 364 -3.15 -1.28 15.64
C VAL A 364 -3.26 -0.69 17.06
N PRO A 365 -2.54 0.41 17.36
CA PRO A 365 -2.85 1.24 18.52
C PRO A 365 -4.20 1.96 18.31
N ASP A 366 -4.85 2.38 19.41
CA ASP A 366 -6.15 3.08 19.38
C ASP A 366 -7.21 2.40 18.48
N SER A 367 -7.34 1.08 18.67
CA SER A 367 -8.09 0.19 17.77
C SER A 367 -9.52 0.64 17.47
N PHE A 368 -10.23 1.23 18.45
CA PHE A 368 -11.60 1.67 18.26
C PHE A 368 -11.72 2.78 17.21
N GLU A 369 -10.89 3.83 17.30
CA GLU A 369 -10.89 4.94 16.33
C GLU A 369 -10.53 4.43 14.94
N PHE A 370 -9.48 3.62 14.86
CA PHE A 370 -9.02 3.02 13.62
C PHE A 370 -10.11 2.19 12.94
N ILE A 371 -10.76 1.29 13.68
CA ILE A 371 -11.82 0.41 13.15
C ILE A 371 -13.00 1.25 12.66
N TYR A 372 -13.46 2.22 13.46
CA TYR A 372 -14.61 3.05 13.10
C TYR A 372 -14.33 3.82 11.81
N LEU A 373 -13.18 4.48 11.75
CA LEU A 373 -12.74 5.29 10.62
C LEU A 373 -12.66 4.46 9.32
N HIS A 374 -12.08 3.26 9.36
CA HIS A 374 -11.95 2.39 8.19
C HIS A 374 -13.24 1.68 7.79
N ILE A 375 -14.16 1.38 8.72
CA ILE A 375 -15.48 0.82 8.39
C ILE A 375 -16.30 1.86 7.63
N ILE A 376 -16.37 3.11 8.13
CA ILE A 376 -17.13 4.18 7.48
C ILE A 376 -16.58 4.46 6.08
N ALA A 377 -15.26 4.58 5.94
CA ALA A 377 -14.62 4.76 4.63
C ALA A 377 -14.86 3.58 3.68
N GLY A 378 -14.85 2.35 4.19
CA GLY A 378 -15.18 1.16 3.41
C GLY A 378 -16.63 1.16 2.90
N ILE A 379 -17.58 1.58 3.73
CA ILE A 379 -18.99 1.75 3.33
C ILE A 379 -19.11 2.82 2.24
N VAL A 380 -18.49 4.00 2.43
CA VAL A 380 -18.48 5.08 1.43
C VAL A 380 -17.90 4.58 0.12
N THR A 381 -16.75 3.89 0.16
CA THR A 381 -16.12 3.27 -1.02
C THR A 381 -17.12 2.40 -1.80
N ILE A 382 -17.91 1.57 -1.13
CA ILE A 382 -18.85 0.69 -1.81
C ILE A 382 -20.03 1.47 -2.41
N LEU A 383 -20.52 2.51 -1.72
CA LEU A 383 -21.67 3.32 -2.13
C LEU A 383 -21.35 4.28 -3.29
N THR A 384 -20.13 4.83 -3.33
CA THR A 384 -19.74 5.88 -4.30
C THR A 384 -19.19 5.31 -5.60
N VAL A 385 -18.57 4.13 -5.54
CA VAL A 385 -17.91 3.46 -6.67
C VAL A 385 -18.93 2.83 -7.62
N SER A 386 -20.01 3.51 -7.99
CA SER A 386 -21.09 2.90 -8.79
C SER A 386 -20.70 2.60 -10.25
N GLU A 387 -19.57 3.11 -10.76
CA GLU A 387 -19.04 2.77 -12.08
C GLU A 387 -17.51 2.99 -12.11
N LEU A 388 -16.71 1.98 -11.75
CA LEU A 388 -15.23 2.07 -11.70
C LEU A 388 -14.58 2.49 -13.03
N HIS A 389 -15.31 2.32 -14.12
CA HIS A 389 -14.80 2.46 -15.48
C HIS A 389 -14.63 3.92 -15.92
N LYS A 390 -15.42 4.84 -15.34
CA LYS A 390 -15.21 6.27 -15.58
C LYS A 390 -14.11 6.73 -14.64
N ARG A 391 -12.94 7.08 -15.21
CA ARG A 391 -11.79 7.60 -14.45
C ARG A 391 -12.23 8.71 -13.47
N ALA A 392 -13.09 9.62 -13.93
CA ALA A 392 -13.67 10.69 -13.10
C ALA A 392 -14.38 10.17 -11.84
N ASN A 393 -15.12 9.07 -11.92
CA ASN A 393 -15.83 8.49 -10.78
C ASN A 393 -14.87 7.91 -9.75
N LEU A 394 -13.73 7.35 -10.18
CA LEU A 394 -12.68 6.89 -9.27
C LEU A 394 -12.06 8.08 -8.52
N PHE A 395 -11.73 9.17 -9.22
CA PHE A 395 -11.22 10.40 -8.59
C PHE A 395 -12.21 10.97 -7.58
N ILE A 396 -13.49 11.06 -7.93
CA ILE A 396 -14.56 11.52 -7.02
C ILE A 396 -14.67 10.59 -5.81
N SER A 397 -14.68 9.28 -6.03
CA SER A 397 -14.78 8.29 -4.95
C SER A 397 -13.60 8.39 -3.99
N ILE A 398 -12.37 8.48 -4.50
CA ILE A 398 -11.18 8.64 -3.68
C ILE A 398 -11.20 9.97 -2.91
N GLY A 399 -11.61 11.07 -3.55
CA GLY A 399 -11.79 12.35 -2.85
C GLY A 399 -12.81 12.28 -1.71
N GLN A 400 -13.93 11.57 -1.91
CA GLN A 400 -14.93 11.33 -0.87
C GLN A 400 -14.41 10.43 0.26
N ILE A 401 -13.61 9.41 -0.05
CA ILE A 401 -12.96 8.54 0.94
C ILE A 401 -11.97 9.35 1.79
N THR A 402 -11.13 10.16 1.17
CA THR A 402 -10.20 11.03 1.90
C THR A 402 -10.94 12.04 2.78
N LEU A 403 -12.00 12.64 2.26
CA LEU A 403 -12.82 13.59 3.01
C LEU A 403 -13.48 12.92 4.23
N ILE A 404 -14.02 11.71 4.08
CA ILE A 404 -14.68 11.03 5.21
C ILE A 404 -13.67 10.61 6.28
N TYR A 405 -12.45 10.23 5.89
CA TYR A 405 -11.37 10.00 6.84
C TYR A 405 -11.04 11.27 7.64
N MET A 406 -10.86 12.41 6.96
CA MET A 406 -10.57 13.68 7.61
C MET A 406 -11.70 14.12 8.55
N ILE A 407 -12.96 14.07 8.11
CA ILE A 407 -14.12 14.46 8.94
C ILE A 407 -14.23 13.55 10.18
N THR A 408 -14.07 12.24 9.99
CA THR A 408 -14.19 11.29 11.09
C THR A 408 -13.07 11.50 12.11
N TYR A 409 -11.83 11.68 11.65
CA TYR A 409 -10.70 11.99 12.52
C TYR A 409 -10.89 13.30 13.28
N LEU A 410 -11.31 14.38 12.60
CA LEU A 410 -11.58 15.67 13.26
C LEU A 410 -12.64 15.53 14.37
N ALA A 411 -13.70 14.75 14.14
CA ALA A 411 -14.71 14.48 15.15
C ALA A 411 -14.11 13.76 16.37
N PHE A 412 -13.26 12.74 16.16
CA PHE A 412 -12.57 12.06 17.26
C PHE A 412 -11.60 12.97 18.01
N SER A 413 -10.84 13.81 17.30
CA SER A 413 -9.91 14.78 17.91
C SER A 413 -10.64 15.76 18.83
N ILE A 414 -11.76 16.33 18.36
CA ILE A 414 -12.59 17.26 19.15
C ILE A 414 -13.17 16.57 20.38
N ILE A 415 -13.61 15.31 20.26
CA ILE A 415 -14.14 14.52 21.38
C ILE A 415 -13.05 14.20 22.41
N LYS A 416 -11.81 13.91 21.96
CA LYS A 416 -10.67 13.57 22.83
C LYS A 416 -10.11 14.80 23.57
N GLU A 417 -10.00 15.94 22.88
CA GLU A 417 -9.31 17.14 23.41
C GLU A 417 -10.25 18.21 23.94
N GLY A 418 -11.55 18.11 23.67
CA GLY A 418 -12.55 19.10 24.07
C GLY A 418 -12.46 20.44 23.33
N ASN A 419 -11.56 20.56 22.35
CA ASN A 419 -11.40 21.72 21.47
C ASN A 419 -10.72 21.29 20.14
N ALA A 420 -10.54 22.24 19.22
CA ALA A 420 -9.91 21.99 17.91
C ALA A 420 -8.46 22.50 17.83
N SER A 421 -7.82 22.88 18.94
CA SER A 421 -6.51 23.53 18.90
C SER A 421 -5.32 22.56 18.85
N GLN A 422 -5.48 21.27 19.19
CA GLN A 422 -4.40 20.27 19.14
C GLN A 422 -4.57 19.21 18.03
N ILE A 423 -5.29 19.55 16.95
CA ILE A 423 -5.40 18.69 15.76
C ILE A 423 -4.00 18.34 15.22
N ASN A 424 -3.74 17.04 15.05
CA ASN A 424 -2.52 16.58 14.40
C ASN A 424 -2.64 16.75 12.87
N TRP A 425 -1.97 17.77 12.35
CA TRP A 425 -1.93 18.07 10.92
C TRP A 425 -1.24 16.99 10.09
N GLU A 426 -0.34 16.21 10.67
CA GLU A 426 0.33 15.10 9.97
C GLU A 426 -0.66 14.00 9.63
N TYR A 427 -1.61 13.68 10.51
CA TYR A 427 -2.67 12.71 10.20
C TYR A 427 -3.56 13.17 9.04
N LEU A 428 -3.87 14.48 8.95
CA LEU A 428 -4.57 15.03 7.80
C LEU A 428 -3.77 14.86 6.49
N MET A 429 -2.46 15.10 6.53
CA MET A 429 -1.57 14.83 5.38
C MET A 429 -1.55 13.32 5.03
N MET A 430 -1.53 12.44 6.03
CA MET A 430 -1.57 10.99 5.82
C MET A 430 -2.87 10.53 5.18
N PHE A 431 -4.02 11.11 5.51
CA PHE A 431 -5.27 10.81 4.80
C PHE A 431 -5.21 11.28 3.33
N GLY A 432 -4.53 12.39 3.05
CA GLY A 432 -4.18 12.80 1.69
C GLY A 432 -3.35 11.75 0.95
N ALA A 433 -2.28 11.27 1.58
CA ALA A 433 -1.43 10.21 1.05
C ALA A 433 -2.19 8.88 0.87
N ASN A 434 -3.06 8.51 1.83
CA ASN A 434 -3.93 7.35 1.77
C ASN A 434 -4.85 7.40 0.54
N GLY A 435 -5.49 8.55 0.31
CA GLY A 435 -6.28 8.80 -0.90
C GLY A 435 -5.46 8.62 -2.18
N LEU A 436 -4.27 9.23 -2.25
CA LEU A 436 -3.40 9.10 -3.42
C LEU A 436 -2.96 7.64 -3.65
N LEU A 437 -2.56 6.92 -2.60
CA LEU A 437 -2.18 5.53 -2.70
C LEU A 437 -3.36 4.62 -3.09
N SER A 438 -4.61 5.03 -2.80
CA SER A 438 -5.81 4.29 -3.22
C SER A 438 -5.92 4.14 -4.75
N PHE A 439 -5.28 5.01 -5.54
CA PHE A 439 -5.20 4.85 -7.01
C PHE A 439 -4.39 3.61 -7.45
N LEU A 440 -3.54 3.05 -6.58
CA LEU A 440 -2.86 1.78 -6.84
C LEU A 440 -3.85 0.62 -7.04
N SER A 441 -5.12 0.77 -6.65
CA SER A 441 -6.18 -0.17 -6.99
C SER A 441 -6.26 -0.47 -8.49
N LEU A 442 -6.06 0.52 -9.38
CA LEU A 442 -6.04 0.30 -10.83
C LEU A 442 -4.86 -0.57 -11.28
N PHE A 443 -3.68 -0.31 -10.70
CA PHE A 443 -2.49 -1.12 -10.96
C PHE A 443 -2.72 -2.57 -10.52
N PHE A 444 -3.25 -2.76 -9.30
CA PHE A 444 -3.54 -4.09 -8.79
C PHE A 444 -4.62 -4.81 -9.61
N ILE A 445 -5.67 -4.13 -10.06
CA ILE A 445 -6.67 -4.72 -10.95
C ILE A 445 -5.99 -5.29 -12.20
N TYR A 446 -5.20 -4.49 -12.91
CA TYR A 446 -4.49 -4.96 -14.11
C TYR A 446 -3.52 -6.11 -13.83
N ALA A 447 -2.71 -5.98 -12.77
CA ALA A 447 -1.75 -7.03 -12.38
C ALA A 447 -2.46 -8.35 -12.03
N TYR A 448 -3.57 -8.27 -11.31
CA TYR A 448 -4.33 -9.44 -10.87
C TYR A 448 -5.08 -10.14 -12.00
N GLU A 449 -5.52 -9.42 -13.04
CA GLU A 449 -6.08 -10.07 -14.23
C GLU A 449 -5.08 -11.05 -14.87
N LYS A 450 -3.80 -10.68 -14.91
CA LYS A 450 -2.74 -11.54 -15.46
C LYS A 450 -2.34 -12.66 -14.52
N ILE A 451 -2.20 -12.38 -13.21
CA ILE A 451 -1.74 -13.37 -12.22
C ILE A 451 -2.81 -14.44 -11.97
N PHE A 452 -4.09 -14.04 -11.89
CA PHE A 452 -5.19 -14.94 -11.53
C PHE A 452 -6.03 -15.38 -12.74
N GLY A 453 -5.77 -14.89 -13.95
CA GLY A 453 -6.56 -15.21 -15.14
C GLY A 453 -8.03 -14.77 -15.03
N LEU A 454 -8.30 -13.76 -14.20
CA LEU A 454 -9.63 -13.19 -14.01
C LEU A 454 -9.80 -12.01 -14.98
N VAL A 455 -11.07 -11.65 -15.25
CA VAL A 455 -11.41 -10.44 -16.00
C VAL A 455 -12.24 -9.56 -15.08
N SER A 456 -11.79 -8.33 -14.85
CA SER A 456 -12.54 -7.35 -14.06
C SER A 456 -13.63 -6.72 -14.89
N ASP A 457 -14.65 -6.17 -14.23
CA ASP A 457 -15.68 -5.38 -14.90
C ASP A 457 -15.05 -4.17 -15.64
N VAL A 458 -13.89 -3.69 -15.18
CA VAL A 458 -13.15 -2.58 -15.82
C VAL A 458 -12.70 -2.95 -17.22
N THR A 459 -12.01 -4.07 -17.34
CA THR A 459 -11.61 -4.58 -18.65
C THR A 459 -12.82 -4.95 -19.50
N LEU A 460 -13.88 -5.51 -18.91
CA LEU A 460 -15.08 -5.85 -19.68
C LEU A 460 -15.75 -4.61 -20.27
N LEU A 461 -15.85 -3.51 -19.52
CA LEU A 461 -16.44 -2.28 -20.05
C LEU A 461 -15.56 -1.69 -21.15
N GLU A 462 -14.24 -1.64 -20.98
CA GLU A 462 -13.32 -1.16 -22.00
C GLU A 462 -13.47 -1.94 -23.31
N LEU A 463 -13.53 -3.27 -23.22
CA LEU A 463 -13.74 -4.17 -24.36
C LEU A 463 -15.18 -4.07 -24.94
N SER A 464 -16.18 -3.72 -24.13
CA SER A 464 -17.55 -3.52 -24.63
C SER A 464 -17.70 -2.27 -25.52
N SER A 465 -16.70 -1.40 -25.54
CA SER A 465 -16.68 -0.20 -26.38
C SER A 465 -16.50 -0.57 -27.85
N THR A 466 -17.46 -0.16 -28.68
CA THR A 466 -17.42 -0.35 -30.14
C THR A 466 -16.26 0.39 -30.81
N ASN A 467 -15.60 1.30 -30.07
CA ASN A 467 -14.44 2.04 -30.54
C ASN A 467 -13.11 1.30 -30.32
N THR A 468 -13.14 0.08 -29.76
CA THR A 468 -11.93 -0.75 -29.71
C THR A 468 -11.41 -1.03 -31.12
N LYS A 469 -10.08 -1.13 -31.28
CA LYS A 469 -9.44 -1.32 -32.60
C LYS A 469 -10.03 -2.49 -33.38
N LEU A 470 -10.26 -3.63 -32.70
CA LEU A 470 -10.77 -4.85 -33.32
C LEU A 470 -12.25 -4.78 -33.68
N LEU A 471 -13.11 -4.17 -32.84
CA LEU A 471 -14.53 -4.00 -33.18
C LEU A 471 -14.73 -2.95 -34.28
N LYS A 472 -13.87 -1.93 -34.34
CA LYS A 472 -13.84 -1.00 -35.46
C LYS A 472 -13.44 -1.69 -36.75
N GLU A 473 -12.41 -2.55 -36.72
CA GLU A 473 -12.01 -3.37 -37.87
C GLU A 473 -13.13 -4.33 -38.31
N LEU A 474 -13.85 -4.94 -37.36
CA LEU A 474 -15.03 -5.76 -37.64
C LEU A 474 -16.10 -4.95 -38.39
N ASN A 475 -16.43 -3.76 -37.89
CA ASN A 475 -17.43 -2.88 -38.51
C ASN A 475 -17.03 -2.43 -39.92
N GLU A 476 -15.74 -2.17 -40.17
CA GLU A 476 -15.25 -1.73 -41.47
C GLU A 476 -15.18 -2.88 -42.50
N LYS A 477 -14.73 -4.07 -42.09
CA LYS A 477 -14.51 -5.21 -43.01
C LYS A 477 -15.71 -6.16 -43.14
N ALA A 478 -16.52 -6.29 -42.09
CA ALA A 478 -17.68 -7.18 -42.02
C ALA A 478 -18.87 -6.49 -41.29
N PRO A 479 -19.43 -5.42 -41.88
CA PRO A 479 -20.46 -4.59 -41.23
C PRO A 479 -21.73 -5.36 -40.87
N GLY A 480 -22.11 -6.37 -41.67
CA GLY A 480 -23.26 -7.22 -41.39
C GLY A 480 -23.05 -8.08 -40.15
N THR A 481 -21.88 -8.70 -40.04
CA THR A 481 -21.46 -9.44 -38.84
C THR A 481 -21.36 -8.53 -37.61
N PHE A 482 -20.86 -7.31 -37.75
CA PHE A 482 -20.84 -6.34 -36.66
C PHE A 482 -22.25 -6.04 -36.13
N GLN A 483 -23.19 -5.77 -37.03
CA GLN A 483 -24.58 -5.50 -36.65
C GLN A 483 -25.26 -6.70 -36.01
N HIS A 484 -25.02 -7.90 -36.54
CA HIS A 484 -25.46 -9.16 -35.94
C HIS A 484 -24.92 -9.31 -34.51
N SER A 485 -23.60 -9.14 -34.31
CA SER A 485 -22.97 -9.25 -33.00
C SER A 485 -23.54 -8.25 -31.99
N MET A 486 -23.91 -7.03 -32.43
CA MET A 486 -24.58 -6.04 -31.59
C MET A 486 -25.99 -6.47 -31.17
N GLN A 487 -26.77 -7.07 -32.07
CA GLN A 487 -28.11 -7.58 -31.77
C GLN A 487 -28.04 -8.77 -30.81
N VAL A 488 -27.12 -9.71 -31.06
CA VAL A 488 -26.86 -10.85 -30.18
C VAL A 488 -26.41 -10.36 -28.80
N ALA A 489 -25.52 -9.38 -28.71
CA ALA A 489 -25.07 -8.82 -27.43
C ALA A 489 -26.24 -8.24 -26.60
N ASN A 490 -27.16 -7.52 -27.23
CA ASN A 490 -28.33 -6.96 -26.56
C ASN A 490 -29.33 -8.05 -26.10
N LEU A 491 -29.49 -9.12 -26.88
CA LEU A 491 -30.32 -10.28 -26.51
C LEU A 491 -29.70 -11.05 -25.34
N ALA A 492 -28.41 -11.36 -25.46
CA ALA A 492 -27.67 -12.18 -24.52
C ALA A 492 -27.49 -11.45 -23.16
N GLU A 493 -27.23 -10.15 -23.16
CA GLU A 493 -27.19 -9.33 -21.94
C GLU A 493 -28.54 -9.36 -21.20
N ALA A 494 -29.64 -9.18 -21.92
CA ALA A 494 -30.97 -9.20 -21.33
C ALA A 494 -31.32 -10.59 -20.75
N ALA A 495 -30.94 -11.66 -21.44
CA ALA A 495 -31.09 -13.03 -20.98
C ALA A 495 -30.25 -13.32 -19.73
N ALA A 496 -28.99 -12.87 -19.71
CA ALA A 496 -28.09 -13.00 -18.58
C ALA A 496 -28.60 -12.27 -17.33
N ASN A 497 -29.10 -11.04 -17.50
CA ASN A 497 -29.69 -10.26 -16.40
C ASN A 497 -30.90 -10.96 -15.76
N GLU A 498 -31.78 -11.58 -16.56
CA GLU A 498 -32.98 -12.27 -16.07
C GLU A 498 -32.67 -13.46 -15.14
N ILE A 499 -31.53 -14.14 -15.37
CA ILE A 499 -31.13 -15.31 -14.56
C ILE A 499 -30.02 -14.99 -13.56
N GLY A 500 -29.58 -13.73 -13.47
CA GLY A 500 -28.48 -13.31 -12.60
C GLY A 500 -27.12 -13.91 -12.98
N ALA A 501 -26.89 -14.19 -14.27
CA ALA A 501 -25.57 -14.50 -14.82
C ALA A 501 -24.77 -13.20 -15.02
N ASN A 502 -23.47 -13.30 -15.30
CA ASN A 502 -22.65 -12.11 -15.55
C ASN A 502 -23.00 -11.46 -16.91
N SER A 503 -23.90 -10.49 -16.89
CA SER A 503 -24.43 -9.84 -18.09
C SER A 503 -23.41 -9.00 -18.84
N MET A 504 -22.51 -8.30 -18.14
CA MET A 504 -21.42 -7.55 -18.76
C MET A 504 -20.48 -8.47 -19.53
N LEU A 505 -20.11 -9.61 -18.93
CA LEU A 505 -19.26 -10.61 -19.58
C LEU A 505 -19.95 -11.18 -20.83
N VAL A 506 -21.23 -11.52 -20.74
CA VAL A 506 -22.01 -12.05 -21.87
C VAL A 506 -22.11 -11.01 -22.99
N ARG A 507 -22.43 -9.75 -22.66
CA ARG A 507 -22.50 -8.66 -23.62
C ARG A 507 -21.17 -8.49 -24.36
N THR A 508 -20.07 -8.38 -23.61
CA THR A 508 -18.73 -8.22 -24.19
C THR A 508 -18.34 -9.45 -25.01
N GLY A 509 -18.53 -10.67 -24.50
CA GLY A 509 -18.27 -11.90 -25.23
C GLY A 509 -19.03 -12.00 -26.55
N ALA A 510 -20.32 -11.62 -26.55
CA ALA A 510 -21.16 -11.57 -27.74
C ALA A 510 -20.67 -10.57 -28.80
N LEU A 511 -20.06 -9.44 -28.42
CA LEU A 511 -19.52 -8.50 -29.40
C LEU A 511 -18.33 -9.08 -30.18
N TYR A 512 -17.59 -10.01 -29.57
CA TYR A 512 -16.37 -10.59 -30.16
C TYR A 512 -16.56 -12.00 -30.74
N HIS A 513 -17.69 -12.67 -30.51
CA HIS A 513 -17.84 -14.10 -30.81
C HIS A 513 -17.52 -14.47 -32.27
N ASP A 514 -17.78 -13.54 -33.17
CA ASP A 514 -17.79 -13.73 -34.62
C ASP A 514 -16.63 -13.03 -35.36
N ILE A 515 -15.65 -12.48 -34.63
CA ILE A 515 -14.56 -11.69 -35.23
C ILE A 515 -13.72 -12.46 -36.26
N GLY A 516 -13.74 -13.80 -36.25
CA GLY A 516 -13.03 -14.60 -37.25
C GLY A 516 -13.56 -14.41 -38.67
N LYS A 517 -14.81 -13.97 -38.82
CA LYS A 517 -15.43 -13.67 -40.11
C LYS A 517 -14.75 -12.51 -40.85
N ILE A 518 -13.99 -11.66 -40.15
CA ILE A 518 -13.19 -10.55 -40.72
C ILE A 518 -12.26 -11.03 -41.84
N LEU A 519 -11.72 -12.25 -41.74
CA LEU A 519 -10.76 -12.76 -42.72
C LEU A 519 -11.42 -13.10 -44.07
N ASN A 520 -12.69 -13.49 -44.06
CA ASN A 520 -13.41 -14.01 -45.23
C ASN A 520 -14.87 -13.49 -45.26
N PRO A 521 -15.13 -12.17 -45.22
CA PRO A 521 -16.45 -11.62 -44.93
C PRO A 521 -17.52 -12.01 -45.96
N MET A 522 -17.15 -12.09 -47.25
CA MET A 522 -18.06 -12.40 -48.35
C MET A 522 -18.63 -13.84 -48.30
N TYR A 523 -18.02 -14.73 -47.53
CA TYR A 523 -18.54 -16.10 -47.30
C TYR A 523 -19.60 -16.17 -46.21
N PHE A 524 -19.97 -15.05 -45.60
CA PHE A 524 -21.03 -15.00 -44.59
C PHE A 524 -22.19 -14.15 -45.11
N ILE A 525 -23.38 -14.74 -45.11
CA ILE A 525 -24.56 -14.20 -45.83
C ILE A 525 -24.93 -12.80 -45.35
N GLU A 526 -24.73 -12.49 -44.07
CA GLU A 526 -25.03 -11.18 -43.49
C GLU A 526 -24.18 -10.05 -44.07
N ASN A 527 -23.03 -10.35 -44.70
CA ASN A 527 -22.15 -9.36 -45.33
C ASN A 527 -22.32 -9.28 -46.85
N GLN A 528 -23.16 -10.12 -47.46
CA GLN A 528 -23.36 -10.14 -48.91
C GLN A 528 -24.37 -9.07 -49.33
N SER A 529 -23.96 -8.13 -50.19
CA SER A 529 -24.81 -7.02 -50.67
C SER A 529 -25.26 -7.17 -52.13
N THR A 530 -24.58 -8.00 -52.93
CA THR A 530 -24.75 -8.08 -54.40
C THR A 530 -25.54 -9.31 -54.86
N GLY A 531 -26.06 -10.13 -53.95
CA GLY A 531 -26.79 -11.37 -54.27
C GLY A 531 -25.95 -12.50 -54.86
N VAL A 532 -24.64 -12.29 -55.04
CA VAL A 532 -23.69 -13.33 -55.48
C VAL A 532 -23.14 -14.05 -54.25
N ASN A 533 -23.46 -15.34 -54.13
CA ASN A 533 -22.98 -16.18 -53.04
C ASN A 533 -21.74 -17.00 -53.51
N PRO A 534 -20.53 -16.73 -52.98
CA PRO A 534 -19.31 -17.43 -53.40
C PRO A 534 -19.32 -18.93 -53.04
N HIS A 535 -20.23 -19.38 -52.17
CA HIS A 535 -20.43 -20.81 -51.90
C HIS A 535 -21.01 -21.59 -53.09
N ASN A 536 -21.49 -20.92 -54.13
CA ASN A 536 -21.97 -21.58 -55.35
C ASN A 536 -20.82 -22.21 -56.16
N ASP A 537 -19.61 -21.67 -56.04
CA ASP A 537 -18.42 -22.10 -56.79
C ASP A 537 -17.54 -23.08 -55.99
N LEU A 538 -17.98 -23.48 -54.80
CA LEU A 538 -17.23 -24.35 -53.88
C LEU A 538 -17.94 -25.69 -53.66
N SER A 539 -17.15 -26.72 -53.34
CA SER A 539 -17.70 -27.97 -52.81
C SER A 539 -18.42 -27.71 -51.47
N PRO A 540 -19.44 -28.50 -51.11
CA PRO A 540 -20.08 -28.36 -49.80
C PRO A 540 -19.09 -28.57 -48.65
N SER A 541 -18.16 -29.52 -48.78
CA SER A 541 -17.06 -29.71 -47.82
C SER A 541 -16.16 -28.47 -47.67
N ASP A 542 -15.77 -27.80 -48.75
CA ASP A 542 -14.94 -26.58 -48.66
C ASP A 542 -15.72 -25.42 -48.04
N SER A 543 -16.99 -25.29 -48.39
CA SER A 543 -17.90 -24.29 -47.80
C SER A 543 -18.04 -24.50 -46.29
N ALA A 544 -18.27 -25.75 -45.85
CA ALA A 544 -18.36 -26.10 -44.44
C ALA A 544 -17.04 -25.82 -43.70
N LYS A 545 -15.89 -26.06 -44.33
CA LYS A 545 -14.58 -25.74 -43.77
C LYS A 545 -14.40 -24.24 -43.56
N ILE A 546 -14.70 -23.41 -44.57
CA ILE A 546 -14.63 -21.94 -44.45
C ILE A 546 -15.52 -21.44 -43.31
N ILE A 547 -16.74 -21.98 -43.21
CA ILE A 547 -17.69 -21.62 -42.15
C ILE A 547 -17.16 -22.06 -40.79
N THR A 548 -16.69 -23.29 -40.62
CA THR A 548 -16.22 -23.76 -39.29
C THR A 548 -14.89 -23.11 -38.87
N ASP A 549 -14.03 -22.74 -39.82
CA ASP A 549 -12.72 -22.13 -39.55
C ASP A 549 -12.83 -20.72 -38.94
N HIS A 550 -13.97 -20.01 -39.05
CA HIS A 550 -14.11 -18.68 -38.42
C HIS A 550 -13.90 -18.75 -36.90
N VAL A 551 -14.25 -19.87 -36.25
CA VAL A 551 -14.01 -20.04 -34.82
C VAL A 551 -12.52 -20.05 -34.52
N ILE A 552 -11.75 -20.88 -35.23
CA ILE A 552 -10.30 -21.01 -35.04
C ILE A 552 -9.59 -19.68 -35.38
N LYS A 553 -9.99 -19.05 -36.48
CA LYS A 553 -9.48 -17.75 -36.91
C LYS A 553 -9.84 -16.63 -35.95
N GLY A 554 -11.03 -16.67 -35.37
CA GLY A 554 -11.44 -15.73 -34.32
C GLY A 554 -10.58 -15.89 -33.07
N ILE A 555 -10.26 -17.12 -32.66
CA ILE A 555 -9.36 -17.39 -31.53
C ILE A 555 -7.95 -16.87 -31.81
N GLU A 556 -7.40 -17.14 -33.00
CA GLU A 556 -6.08 -16.64 -33.43
C GLU A 556 -6.04 -15.11 -33.38
N LEU A 557 -7.06 -14.45 -33.95
CA LEU A 557 -7.17 -12.99 -33.97
C LEU A 557 -7.34 -12.40 -32.57
N ALA A 558 -8.18 -13.02 -31.73
CA ALA A 558 -8.37 -12.60 -30.34
C ALA A 558 -7.07 -12.63 -29.54
N LYS A 559 -6.24 -13.67 -29.72
CA LYS A 559 -4.94 -13.79 -29.08
C LYS A 559 -3.95 -12.73 -29.58
N GLN A 560 -3.94 -12.45 -30.89
CA GLN A 560 -3.11 -11.37 -31.45
C GLN A 560 -3.46 -10.01 -30.84
N TYR A 561 -4.74 -9.76 -30.58
CA TYR A 561 -5.23 -8.56 -29.90
C TYR A 561 -5.20 -8.63 -28.37
N SER A 562 -4.59 -9.67 -27.79
CA SER A 562 -4.46 -9.86 -26.33
C SER A 562 -5.80 -9.85 -25.58
N LEU A 563 -6.87 -10.32 -26.21
CA LEU A 563 -8.16 -10.47 -25.53
C LEU A 563 -8.03 -11.48 -24.38
N PRO A 564 -8.70 -11.24 -23.23
CA PRO A 564 -8.69 -12.20 -22.13
C PRO A 564 -9.30 -13.55 -22.54
N ASP A 565 -8.75 -14.66 -22.02
CA ASP A 565 -9.22 -16.01 -22.36
C ASP A 565 -10.72 -16.20 -22.13
N ARG A 566 -11.28 -15.55 -21.11
CA ARG A 566 -12.71 -15.58 -20.81
C ARG A 566 -13.59 -15.00 -21.93
N ILE A 567 -13.06 -14.07 -22.74
CA ILE A 567 -13.73 -13.57 -23.96
C ILE A 567 -13.51 -14.54 -25.12
N ILE A 568 -12.31 -15.10 -25.24
CA ILE A 568 -11.98 -16.12 -26.24
C ILE A 568 -12.84 -17.39 -26.06
N ASP A 569 -13.28 -17.67 -24.83
CA ASP A 569 -14.20 -18.77 -24.54
C ASP A 569 -15.54 -18.62 -25.27
N PHE A 570 -16.08 -17.40 -25.40
CA PHE A 570 -17.30 -17.17 -26.19
C PHE A 570 -17.07 -17.48 -27.67
N ILE A 571 -15.92 -17.12 -28.22
CA ILE A 571 -15.55 -17.42 -29.61
C ILE A 571 -15.47 -18.94 -29.82
N ARG A 572 -14.80 -19.68 -28.92
CA ARG A 572 -14.59 -21.12 -29.12
C ARG A 572 -15.83 -21.97 -28.88
N THR A 573 -16.79 -21.51 -28.07
CA THR A 573 -17.95 -22.32 -27.66
C THR A 573 -19.28 -21.96 -28.30
N HIS A 574 -19.45 -20.79 -28.92
CA HIS A 574 -20.79 -20.30 -29.30
C HIS A 574 -21.55 -21.23 -30.25
N HIS A 575 -20.85 -22.02 -31.08
CA HIS A 575 -21.47 -23.08 -31.89
C HIS A 575 -21.33 -24.49 -31.31
N GLY A 576 -20.53 -24.68 -30.26
CA GLY A 576 -20.25 -25.97 -29.66
C GLY A 576 -19.81 -27.01 -30.70
N THR A 577 -20.52 -28.13 -30.76
CA THR A 577 -20.27 -29.19 -31.76
C THR A 577 -21.41 -29.31 -32.77
N SER A 578 -22.09 -28.19 -33.05
CA SER A 578 -23.23 -28.16 -33.97
C SER A 578 -22.81 -28.57 -35.39
N LEU A 579 -23.79 -29.08 -36.15
CA LEU A 579 -23.60 -29.45 -37.55
C LEU A 579 -23.92 -28.26 -38.47
N VAL A 580 -23.04 -27.97 -39.42
CA VAL A 580 -23.30 -27.07 -40.56
C VAL A 580 -24.25 -27.77 -41.52
N TYR A 581 -25.52 -27.82 -41.12
CA TYR A 581 -26.53 -28.73 -41.67
C TYR A 581 -26.79 -28.54 -43.17
N TYR A 582 -26.84 -27.31 -43.66
CA TYR A 582 -27.14 -27.03 -45.07
C TYR A 582 -26.11 -27.68 -46.02
N PHE A 583 -24.81 -27.50 -45.75
CA PHE A 583 -23.76 -28.06 -46.59
C PHE A 583 -23.61 -29.57 -46.40
N TYR A 584 -23.91 -30.09 -45.21
CA TYR A 584 -23.96 -31.55 -44.99
C TYR A 584 -25.03 -32.22 -45.87
N VAL A 585 -26.27 -31.70 -45.86
CA VAL A 585 -27.35 -32.23 -46.70
C VAL A 585 -27.02 -32.07 -48.18
N LYS A 586 -26.46 -30.92 -48.58
CA LYS A 586 -26.03 -30.69 -49.97
C LYS A 586 -24.97 -31.69 -50.43
N GLU A 587 -24.03 -32.07 -49.57
CA GLU A 587 -23.04 -33.12 -49.87
C GLU A 587 -23.72 -34.49 -50.02
N GLN A 588 -24.67 -34.83 -49.13
CA GLN A 588 -25.42 -36.10 -49.22
C GLN A 588 -26.23 -36.19 -50.52
N GLU A 589 -26.81 -35.07 -50.96
CA GLU A 589 -27.55 -35.00 -52.23
C GLU A 589 -26.62 -35.11 -53.46
N GLN A 590 -25.39 -34.59 -53.37
CA GLN A 590 -24.40 -34.65 -54.45
C GLN A 590 -23.69 -36.01 -54.54
N SER A 591 -23.58 -36.73 -53.42
CA SER A 591 -22.88 -38.02 -53.31
C SER A 591 -23.77 -39.08 -52.63
N PRO A 592 -24.92 -39.46 -53.21
CA PRO A 592 -25.90 -40.34 -52.55
C PRO A 592 -25.41 -41.78 -52.34
N GLU A 593 -24.35 -42.21 -53.04
CA GLU A 593 -23.76 -43.55 -52.90
C GLU A 593 -22.61 -43.60 -51.88
N GLU A 594 -22.16 -42.45 -51.34
CA GLU A 594 -21.07 -42.37 -50.38
C GLU A 594 -21.57 -41.97 -48.98
N GLU A 595 -21.06 -42.62 -47.94
CA GLU A 595 -21.34 -42.22 -46.57
C GLU A 595 -20.58 -40.92 -46.24
N VAL A 596 -21.31 -39.81 -46.18
CA VAL A 596 -20.74 -38.49 -45.87
C VAL A 596 -20.25 -38.44 -44.42
N ASP A 597 -18.96 -38.20 -44.22
CA ASP A 597 -18.35 -38.01 -42.91
C ASP A 597 -18.88 -36.74 -42.21
N ILE A 598 -19.78 -36.94 -41.25
CA ILE A 598 -20.42 -35.90 -40.45
C ILE A 598 -19.37 -34.97 -39.79
N LYS A 599 -18.20 -35.49 -39.41
CA LYS A 599 -17.17 -34.69 -38.71
C LYS A 599 -16.59 -33.57 -39.56
N LYS A 600 -16.61 -33.70 -40.89
CA LYS A 600 -16.16 -32.64 -41.81
C LYS A 600 -17.09 -31.41 -41.79
N PHE A 601 -18.32 -31.59 -41.33
CA PHE A 601 -19.36 -30.56 -41.30
C PHE A 601 -19.69 -30.10 -39.88
N GLN A 602 -18.99 -30.59 -38.86
CA GLN A 602 -19.21 -30.21 -37.46
C GLN A 602 -18.17 -29.19 -36.97
N TYR A 603 -18.63 -28.27 -36.12
CA TYR A 603 -17.71 -27.47 -35.33
C TYR A 603 -16.91 -28.35 -34.37
N LYS A 604 -15.64 -28.00 -34.14
CA LYS A 604 -14.72 -28.77 -33.28
C LYS A 604 -15.02 -28.61 -31.78
N GLY A 605 -15.87 -27.67 -31.41
CA GLY A 605 -16.14 -27.32 -30.02
C GLY A 605 -14.98 -26.59 -29.33
N PRO A 606 -14.96 -26.59 -27.99
CA PRO A 606 -15.81 -27.38 -27.09
C PRO A 606 -17.25 -26.87 -26.99
N ILE A 607 -18.16 -27.69 -26.47
CA ILE A 607 -19.51 -27.26 -26.09
C ILE A 607 -19.47 -26.23 -24.95
N PRO A 608 -20.50 -25.37 -24.80
CA PRO A 608 -20.63 -24.46 -23.67
C PRO A 608 -20.40 -25.13 -22.32
N PHE A 609 -19.65 -24.47 -21.45
CA PHE A 609 -19.27 -24.98 -20.12
C PHE A 609 -19.62 -24.01 -18.98
N SER A 610 -20.25 -22.89 -19.30
CA SER A 610 -20.76 -21.93 -18.32
C SER A 610 -22.17 -21.46 -18.70
N ARG A 611 -22.92 -20.96 -17.73
CA ARG A 611 -24.26 -20.35 -17.98
C ARG A 611 -24.17 -19.25 -19.03
N GLU A 612 -23.12 -18.43 -18.98
CA GLU A 612 -22.87 -17.33 -19.92
C GLU A 612 -22.61 -17.80 -21.36
N THR A 613 -21.74 -18.81 -21.55
CA THR A 613 -21.45 -19.34 -22.89
C THR A 613 -22.66 -20.06 -23.51
N ALA A 614 -23.50 -20.69 -22.69
CA ALA A 614 -24.75 -21.29 -23.13
C ALA A 614 -25.79 -20.24 -23.54
N ILE A 615 -25.89 -19.13 -22.79
CA ILE A 615 -26.72 -17.98 -23.18
C ILE A 615 -26.32 -17.46 -24.56
N LEU A 616 -25.02 -17.28 -24.82
CA LEU A 616 -24.55 -16.80 -26.12
C LEU A 616 -24.98 -17.75 -27.25
N MET A 617 -24.74 -19.06 -27.10
CA MET A 617 -25.14 -20.05 -28.10
C MET A 617 -26.63 -20.00 -28.43
N ILE A 618 -27.49 -19.82 -27.42
CA ILE A 618 -28.94 -19.74 -27.61
C ILE A 618 -29.29 -18.43 -28.34
N CYS A 619 -28.72 -17.30 -27.92
CA CYS A 619 -29.03 -15.99 -28.47
C CYS A 619 -28.52 -15.81 -29.90
N ASP A 620 -27.32 -16.31 -30.21
CA ASP A 620 -26.75 -16.33 -31.56
C ASP A 620 -27.66 -17.10 -32.53
N ALA A 621 -27.96 -18.37 -32.19
CA ALA A 621 -28.84 -19.19 -33.01
C ALA A 621 -30.25 -18.59 -33.17
N ALA A 622 -30.80 -18.00 -32.11
CA ALA A 622 -32.10 -17.33 -32.14
C ALA A 622 -32.13 -16.12 -33.09
N GLU A 623 -31.14 -15.24 -33.02
CA GLU A 623 -31.04 -14.06 -33.90
C GLU A 623 -30.83 -14.47 -35.36
N ALA A 624 -29.88 -15.38 -35.60
CA ALA A 624 -29.55 -15.80 -36.95
C ALA A 624 -30.74 -16.49 -37.62
N ALA A 625 -31.45 -17.36 -36.88
CA ALA A 625 -32.60 -18.05 -37.42
C ALA A 625 -33.81 -17.13 -37.60
N SER A 626 -34.00 -16.11 -36.75
CA SER A 626 -35.16 -15.22 -36.87
C SER A 626 -35.12 -14.38 -38.15
N LYS A 627 -33.93 -14.12 -38.71
CA LYS A 627 -33.77 -13.44 -40.01
C LYS A 627 -34.36 -14.21 -41.19
N SER A 628 -34.58 -15.52 -41.04
CA SER A 628 -35.21 -16.35 -42.08
C SER A 628 -36.75 -16.29 -42.08
N LEU A 629 -37.37 -15.67 -41.07
CA LEU A 629 -38.83 -15.53 -41.00
C LEU A 629 -39.32 -14.48 -42.01
N GLN A 630 -40.07 -14.91 -43.02
CA GLN A 630 -40.67 -14.00 -44.01
C GLN A 630 -41.74 -13.08 -43.41
N GLN A 631 -42.58 -13.62 -42.52
CA GLN A 631 -43.60 -12.87 -41.79
C GLN A 631 -43.54 -13.23 -40.29
N PRO A 632 -42.76 -12.47 -39.50
CA PRO A 632 -42.66 -12.70 -38.06
C PRO A 632 -44.00 -12.47 -37.37
N SER A 633 -44.47 -13.46 -36.60
CA SER A 633 -45.64 -13.38 -35.73
C SER A 633 -45.27 -13.91 -34.35
N ALA A 634 -46.11 -13.67 -33.34
CA ALA A 634 -45.82 -14.15 -31.98
C ALA A 634 -45.67 -15.68 -31.96
N GLN A 635 -46.54 -16.39 -32.70
CA GLN A 635 -46.50 -17.84 -32.82
C GLN A 635 -45.26 -18.32 -33.58
N SER A 636 -44.91 -17.72 -34.73
CA SER A 636 -43.76 -18.16 -35.51
C SER A 636 -42.43 -17.93 -34.79
N ILE A 637 -42.32 -16.84 -34.01
CA ILE A 637 -41.18 -16.61 -33.11
C ILE A 637 -41.17 -17.64 -31.98
N ASP A 638 -42.31 -17.93 -31.34
CA ASP A 638 -42.39 -18.91 -30.26
C ASP A 638 -41.90 -20.29 -30.70
N ASP A 639 -42.44 -20.78 -31.82
CA ASP A 639 -42.12 -22.08 -32.41
C ASP A 639 -40.65 -22.16 -32.83
N LEU A 640 -40.12 -21.10 -33.43
CA LEU A 640 -38.73 -21.03 -33.84
C LEU A 640 -37.79 -21.17 -32.64
N ILE A 641 -38.01 -20.37 -31.59
CA ILE A 641 -37.15 -20.38 -30.40
C ILE A 641 -37.24 -21.71 -29.66
N ASN A 642 -38.44 -22.29 -29.55
CA ASN A 642 -38.60 -23.62 -28.95
C ASN A 642 -37.83 -24.68 -29.75
N LYS A 643 -37.95 -24.68 -31.08
CA LYS A 643 -37.27 -25.65 -31.95
C LYS A 643 -35.75 -25.57 -31.83
N ILE A 644 -35.18 -24.36 -31.80
CA ILE A 644 -33.73 -24.15 -31.68
C ILE A 644 -33.21 -24.70 -30.35
N VAL A 645 -33.85 -24.31 -29.25
CA VAL A 645 -33.39 -24.69 -27.90
C VAL A 645 -33.58 -26.19 -27.65
N GLU A 646 -34.70 -26.77 -28.09
CA GLU A 646 -34.90 -28.22 -27.99
C GLU A 646 -33.88 -28.99 -28.83
N LYS A 647 -33.53 -28.50 -30.03
CA LYS A 647 -32.47 -29.11 -30.84
C LYS A 647 -31.12 -29.08 -30.11
N GLN A 648 -30.69 -27.92 -29.61
CA GLN A 648 -29.42 -27.78 -28.88
C GLN A 648 -29.36 -28.68 -27.63
N LYS A 649 -30.50 -28.85 -26.95
CA LYS A 649 -30.65 -29.75 -25.81
C LYS A 649 -30.54 -31.23 -26.22
N LEU A 650 -31.22 -31.64 -27.29
CA LEU A 650 -31.12 -33.01 -27.83
C LEU A 650 -29.71 -33.34 -28.30
N ASP A 651 -29.00 -32.35 -28.86
CA ASP A 651 -27.60 -32.44 -29.28
C ASP A 651 -26.60 -32.37 -28.09
N ASN A 652 -27.10 -32.42 -26.85
CA ASN A 652 -26.32 -32.35 -25.61
C ASN A 652 -25.38 -31.12 -25.50
N GLN A 653 -25.69 -30.01 -26.16
CA GLN A 653 -24.83 -28.82 -26.17
C GLN A 653 -24.70 -28.17 -24.78
N PHE A 654 -25.66 -28.38 -23.89
CA PHE A 654 -25.68 -27.76 -22.56
C PHE A 654 -25.14 -28.67 -21.44
N ILE A 655 -24.70 -29.89 -21.72
CA ILE A 655 -24.40 -30.90 -20.69
C ILE A 655 -23.25 -30.48 -19.75
N ASN A 656 -22.35 -29.61 -20.21
CA ASN A 656 -21.23 -29.10 -19.43
C ASN A 656 -21.47 -27.70 -18.85
N SER A 657 -22.53 -27.01 -19.25
CA SER A 657 -22.90 -25.72 -18.67
C SER A 657 -23.85 -25.97 -17.51
N ASP A 658 -23.56 -25.46 -16.31
CA ASP A 658 -24.43 -25.55 -15.12
C ASP A 658 -25.75 -24.76 -15.26
N ILE A 659 -26.28 -24.63 -16.47
CA ILE A 659 -27.53 -23.97 -16.81
C ILE A 659 -28.71 -24.90 -16.54
N THR A 660 -29.65 -24.43 -15.74
CA THR A 660 -30.82 -25.22 -15.35
C THR A 660 -31.94 -25.11 -16.38
N PHE A 661 -32.84 -26.11 -16.41
CA PHE A 661 -34.03 -26.05 -17.27
C PHE A 661 -34.92 -24.83 -16.97
N SER A 662 -35.02 -24.43 -15.68
CA SER A 662 -35.76 -23.23 -15.29
C SER A 662 -35.14 -21.95 -15.86
N GLU A 663 -33.80 -21.84 -15.88
CA GLU A 663 -33.10 -20.72 -16.49
C GLU A 663 -33.29 -20.68 -18.01
N ILE A 664 -33.23 -21.84 -18.68
CA ILE A 664 -33.49 -21.95 -20.13
C ILE A 664 -34.88 -21.41 -20.48
N GLU A 665 -35.93 -21.75 -19.73
CA GLU A 665 -37.28 -21.24 -19.98
C GLU A 665 -37.39 -19.71 -19.79
N LYS A 666 -36.69 -19.16 -18.79
CA LYS A 666 -36.61 -17.70 -18.59
C LYS A 666 -35.89 -17.02 -19.77
N ILE A 667 -34.78 -17.59 -20.23
CA ILE A 667 -34.02 -17.10 -21.39
C ILE A 667 -34.91 -17.09 -22.64
N LYS A 668 -35.62 -18.20 -22.92
CA LYS A 668 -36.57 -18.30 -24.04
C LYS A 668 -37.60 -17.17 -24.00
N LYS A 669 -38.21 -16.92 -22.83
CA LYS A 669 -39.18 -15.83 -22.65
C LYS A 669 -38.60 -14.46 -22.96
N VAL A 670 -37.38 -14.18 -22.50
CA VAL A 670 -36.69 -12.90 -22.77
C VAL A 670 -36.39 -12.73 -24.25
N ILE A 671 -35.85 -13.77 -24.89
CA ILE A 671 -35.51 -13.76 -26.32
C ILE A 671 -36.77 -13.53 -27.15
N LYS A 672 -37.85 -14.30 -26.92
CA LYS A 672 -39.14 -14.14 -27.61
C LYS A 672 -39.64 -12.71 -27.51
N ARG A 673 -39.66 -12.13 -26.30
CA ARG A 673 -40.08 -10.74 -26.08
C ARG A 673 -39.20 -9.73 -26.83
N LYS A 674 -37.88 -9.90 -26.80
CA LYS A 674 -36.95 -8.99 -27.46
C LYS A 674 -37.04 -9.09 -28.99
N LEU A 675 -37.16 -10.29 -29.56
CA LEU A 675 -37.35 -10.49 -30.99
C LEU A 675 -38.69 -9.92 -31.47
N MET A 676 -39.79 -10.12 -30.73
CA MET A 676 -41.08 -9.48 -31.04
C MET A 676 -40.94 -7.95 -31.10
N ASN A 677 -40.17 -7.34 -30.20
CA ASN A 677 -39.90 -5.90 -30.24
C ASN A 677 -39.06 -5.49 -31.46
N ILE A 678 -38.03 -6.27 -31.83
CA ILE A 678 -37.17 -6.02 -33.00
C ILE A 678 -37.99 -6.09 -34.29
N TYR A 679 -38.92 -7.04 -34.40
CA TYR A 679 -39.79 -7.20 -35.57
C TYR A 679 -41.13 -6.46 -35.48
N HIS A 680 -41.32 -5.61 -34.45
CA HIS A 680 -42.55 -4.84 -34.22
C HIS A 680 -43.85 -5.66 -34.19
N VAL A 681 -43.78 -6.89 -33.69
CA VAL A 681 -44.92 -7.81 -33.57
C VAL A 681 -45.78 -7.40 -32.38
N ARG A 682 -47.08 -7.14 -32.61
CA ARG A 682 -48.06 -6.90 -31.54
C ARG A 682 -48.64 -8.23 -31.07
N VAL A 683 -48.79 -8.39 -29.75
CA VAL A 683 -49.55 -9.51 -29.18
C VAL A 683 -51.03 -9.19 -29.37
N GLU A 684 -51.67 -9.83 -30.34
CA GLU A 684 -53.13 -9.78 -30.47
C GLU A 684 -53.71 -10.61 -29.32
N TYR A 685 -54.50 -9.97 -28.46
CA TYR A 685 -55.32 -10.69 -27.50
C TYR A 685 -56.51 -11.26 -28.27
N PRO A 686 -56.80 -12.57 -28.15
CA PRO A 686 -58.03 -13.12 -28.72
C PRO A 686 -59.23 -12.48 -28.02
N ASP A 687 -60.23 -12.08 -28.82
CA ASP A 687 -61.55 -11.62 -28.32
C ASP A 687 -62.27 -12.70 -27.50
#